data_AF-A0A090BU66-F1
#
_entry.id   AF-A0A090BU66-F1
#
_cell.length_a   1.000
_cell.length_b   1.000
_cell.length_c   1.000
_cell.angle_alpha   90.00
_cell.angle_beta   90.00
_cell.angle_gamma   90.00
#
_symmetry.space_group_name_H-M   'P 1'
#
loop_
_entity.id
_entity.type
_entity.pdbx_description
1 polymer ?
#
loop_
_entity_poly.entity_id
_entity_poly.type
_entity_poly.pdbx_seq_one_letter_code
_entity_poly.pdbx_strand_id
1 'polypeptide(L)'
;MFNSLKMYILLLWLLSFSIAPAADLNFENANWSVFTNREWITALVLSVEGNTLWIATDGGLEKLDIPTGNRRIFTKEDGLPESSIETLVDDTHGGLWIGTPGSGLAYLSASEQWTVFNTENSALLSDFIETLLNDGQGGLWVGTMKGLAHRDNSGKWTTVFQPGDFKLPDTWVESLLADQQGGLWVGTHGGYLFYRDANNQWSVFSSENSPLPLNGGIQALLDDGYGGLWIGAATIQQDNQFVGGGLVHRHANGEWTIFNSDNSELPDNYWVSTLLSDGHGGLWMGTLGSGLAHLSANGEWTISNNPNLPSKGVTGLASDKKGGLWVGSFWGVSYFNAKQEWVTFETKEISIPGNQISALVNDAQGNLWLGTLNDGLAYRTVDKQWVVFNTINSELPSNGILSLATDGHDGIWIGTTGGLIHRHADEKSTIFNTENSPLPYNSVFALLDDGKNGVWVGTVEDLSVEKLIGGGLTHLNDNGQWTIFNTENSQLPDNVVSSLIHDGNNGLWIGTMGRISVEERSGGGLAHLSADQQWTIFNIANSSLPSNNIETLLLDNQDGLWIGTFWWDLEHQGGLAHFSADHQWTIFNTSNSPLPMNWVTTLSNDGQGGLWIATPGGLLHLSIENQWTFFDETNSGLNDKFISTLLLDQQSGLWIGTLGDGLTYLTFGQKTALCTQQAVDDATCQALQANQRAAIIIAGGGAQSENTLWDTTEFISSNFYNVLNKRGFDNDEIYYLTPKGWSDFNGDGFDDHIVDAPKPERPITIEDVKAALDWAKARGKLDLPLYLFFIDHGSTDKLQLSKIDKITAPEFKMLLDDYQTATGNDLLLLIDACYSGTFSQQLLDERFRRAIISSTNDTVAYFDRADKQGFSRSFAKSLDKGMTFKEAFDYANKEQQKLVGDLSKLTTASTDDKSQNIEQIPQFYDGTHGELGKHYLNNLSKITGDDTFAIESAISSSRLQVGQEVMLTAKTSGQVKRAWAVIRPPKMNLVLDTNGTPILAYPRVSLGQTPNYQETWQTTWNDAIYNGDYSITFYAEDENRNVASSDIPVTLTMTGGIDPPTQAQVQIYLDKTRYQRGELFKATLTEDLGWGYDLYAAVVLPDGNFFTLNQATNDLRTVNEAKPWYGQRKPHSSLTLFDLTLSTSLPTGQYCLYGILSPEQNEVFETKDKGLWVMGQQCFEVF
;
A
#
# COMPACT_ATOMS: atom_id res chain seq x y z
N MET A 1 4.40 55.99 45.85
CA MET A 1 3.04 55.97 45.25
C MET A 1 3.06 55.96 43.71
N PHE A 2 4.20 55.69 43.05
CA PHE A 2 4.28 55.38 41.62
C PHE A 2 5.32 54.28 41.44
N ASN A 3 4.88 53.07 41.06
CA ASN A 3 5.63 51.95 40.44
C ASN A 3 4.89 50.60 40.54
N SER A 4 3.84 50.49 41.37
CA SER A 4 3.04 49.26 41.55
C SER A 4 2.29 48.77 40.30
N LEU A 5 2.26 49.54 39.21
CA LEU A 5 1.57 49.18 37.97
C LEU A 5 2.43 48.35 37.00
N LYS A 6 3.76 48.33 37.14
CA LYS A 6 4.64 47.53 36.24
C LYS A 6 4.75 46.05 36.61
N MET A 7 4.44 45.67 37.86
CA MET A 7 4.57 44.27 38.29
C MET A 7 3.40 43.38 37.85
N TYR A 8 2.21 43.95 37.67
CA TYR A 8 1.06 43.24 37.09
C TYR A 8 1.18 43.03 35.58
N ILE A 9 1.91 43.90 34.87
CA ILE A 9 2.18 43.74 33.43
C ILE A 9 3.25 42.66 33.20
N LEU A 10 4.15 42.40 34.16
CA LEU A 10 5.13 41.32 34.06
C LEU A 10 4.56 39.93 34.39
N LEU A 11 3.59 39.83 35.33
CA LEU A 11 2.92 38.54 35.62
C LEU A 11 1.87 38.13 34.58
N LEU A 12 1.43 39.04 33.71
CA LEU A 12 0.63 38.72 32.51
C LEU A 12 1.49 38.38 31.28
N TRP A 13 2.81 38.23 31.45
CA TRP A 13 3.76 37.88 30.39
C TRP A 13 4.38 36.48 30.56
N LEU A 14 3.82 35.66 31.47
CA LEU A 14 4.28 34.29 31.79
C LEU A 14 3.15 33.24 31.74
N LEU A 15 2.00 33.59 31.13
CA LEU A 15 0.87 32.69 30.88
C LEU A 15 0.30 32.85 29.45
N SER A 16 1.18 33.16 28.49
CA SER A 16 0.82 33.28 27.07
C SER A 16 1.99 32.95 26.14
N PHE A 17 2.68 31.84 26.41
CA PHE A 17 3.19 31.00 25.31
C PHE A 17 2.07 30.01 24.96
N SER A 18 1.05 30.51 24.28
CA SER A 18 0.37 29.68 23.30
C SER A 18 1.44 29.27 22.29
N ILE A 19 1.73 27.98 22.21
CA ILE A 19 2.35 27.39 21.02
C ILE A 19 1.49 27.89 19.85
N ALA A 20 2.11 28.53 18.85
CA ALA A 20 1.36 28.84 17.64
C ALA A 20 0.88 27.51 17.05
N PRO A 21 -0.39 27.38 16.61
CA PRO A 21 -0.78 26.20 15.87
C PRO A 21 0.22 26.00 14.72
N ALA A 22 0.46 24.75 14.36
CA ALA A 22 1.29 24.43 13.21
C ALA A 22 0.74 25.16 11.96
N ALA A 23 1.58 25.36 10.95
CA ALA A 23 1.04 25.67 9.63
C ALA A 23 0.30 24.43 9.14
N ASP A 24 -1.02 24.42 9.31
CA ASP A 24 -1.83 23.23 9.09
C ASP A 24 -1.74 22.76 7.63
N LEU A 25 -1.08 21.62 7.41
CA LEU A 25 -1.65 20.64 6.49
C LEU A 25 -3.07 20.37 7.02
N ASN A 26 -4.10 20.56 6.19
CA ASN A 26 -5.49 20.56 6.67
C ASN A 26 -5.95 19.11 6.94
N PHE A 27 -5.48 18.55 8.06
CA PHE A 27 -5.52 17.13 8.42
C PHE A 27 -6.92 16.54 8.62
N GLU A 28 -7.96 17.38 8.63
CA GLU A 28 -9.35 16.90 8.52
C GLU A 28 -9.52 15.96 7.30
N ASN A 29 -8.72 16.14 6.23
CA ASN A 29 -8.80 15.32 5.01
C ASN A 29 -8.15 13.93 5.16
N ALA A 30 -7.58 13.58 6.31
CA ALA A 30 -6.93 12.29 6.54
C ALA A 30 -7.95 11.15 6.68
N ASN A 31 -8.08 10.32 5.64
CA ASN A 31 -8.91 9.13 5.65
C ASN A 31 -8.04 7.89 5.91
N TRP A 32 -8.34 7.18 6.99
CA TRP A 32 -7.65 5.97 7.42
C TRP A 32 -8.43 4.72 6.98
N SER A 33 -7.79 3.55 6.97
CA SER A 33 -8.44 2.25 6.75
C SER A 33 -7.55 1.13 7.30
N VAL A 34 -8.12 0.19 8.06
CA VAL A 34 -7.38 -0.89 8.73
C VAL A 34 -7.69 -2.26 8.09
N PHE A 35 -6.66 -3.09 7.91
CA PHE A 35 -6.74 -4.45 7.41
C PHE A 35 -6.07 -5.42 8.39
N THR A 36 -6.84 -6.39 8.88
CA THR A 36 -6.43 -7.40 9.87
C THR A 36 -6.71 -8.82 9.39
N ASN A 37 -5.87 -9.79 9.76
CA ASN A 37 -6.27 -11.20 9.75
C ASN A 37 -7.27 -11.43 10.89
N ARG A 38 -8.26 -12.30 10.65
CA ARG A 38 -9.33 -12.64 11.59
C ARG A 38 -9.70 -14.13 11.51
N GLU A 39 -8.75 -14.97 11.11
CA GLU A 39 -8.98 -16.42 11.02
C GLU A 39 -8.78 -17.12 12.37
N TRP A 40 -7.98 -16.56 13.26
CA TRP A 40 -7.84 -17.08 14.62
C TRP A 40 -9.07 -16.72 15.45
N ILE A 41 -10.07 -17.60 15.45
CA ILE A 41 -11.25 -17.42 16.29
C ILE A 41 -10.88 -17.72 17.75
N THR A 42 -11.17 -16.80 18.66
CA THR A 42 -10.94 -16.98 20.12
C THR A 42 -12.25 -17.39 20.81
N ALA A 43 -13.32 -16.63 20.62
CA ALA A 43 -14.64 -16.89 21.20
C ALA A 43 -15.79 -16.74 20.20
N LEU A 44 -16.89 -17.48 20.44
CA LEU A 44 -18.14 -17.40 19.69
C LEU A 44 -19.33 -17.15 20.62
N VAL A 45 -20.20 -16.20 20.28
CA VAL A 45 -21.44 -15.93 21.02
C VAL A 45 -22.63 -15.82 20.05
N LEU A 46 -23.58 -16.74 20.18
CA LEU A 46 -24.84 -16.69 19.45
C LEU A 46 -25.86 -15.86 20.25
N SER A 47 -26.46 -14.85 19.62
CA SER A 47 -27.44 -13.96 20.28
C SER A 47 -28.67 -14.72 20.76
N VAL A 48 -29.37 -14.19 21.77
CA VAL A 48 -30.52 -14.85 22.42
C VAL A 48 -31.63 -15.23 21.42
N GLU A 49 -31.79 -14.51 20.31
CA GLU A 49 -32.76 -14.86 19.25
C GLU A 49 -32.30 -15.99 18.31
N GLY A 50 -30.99 -16.25 18.23
CA GLY A 50 -30.39 -17.21 17.30
C GLY A 50 -30.25 -16.70 15.87
N ASN A 51 -30.28 -15.37 15.67
CA ASN A 51 -30.18 -14.70 14.37
C ASN A 51 -28.80 -14.06 14.13
N THR A 52 -28.02 -13.77 15.17
CA THR A 52 -26.72 -13.10 15.06
C THR A 52 -25.65 -13.94 15.73
N LEU A 53 -24.56 -14.22 15.02
CA LEU A 53 -23.35 -14.79 15.60
C LEU A 53 -22.31 -13.67 15.74
N TRP A 54 -21.83 -13.47 16.96
CA TRP A 54 -20.65 -12.67 17.25
C TRP A 54 -19.43 -13.58 17.27
N ILE A 55 -18.35 -13.12 16.65
CA ILE A 55 -17.11 -13.85 16.43
C ILE A 55 -15.96 -12.96 16.92
N ALA A 56 -15.28 -13.37 17.99
CA ALA A 56 -14.05 -12.72 18.43
C ALA A 56 -12.85 -13.36 17.74
N THR A 57 -11.89 -12.50 17.38
CA THR A 57 -10.68 -12.88 16.65
C THR A 57 -9.48 -12.09 17.16
N ASP A 58 -8.28 -12.49 16.73
CA ASP A 58 -7.02 -11.78 16.98
C ASP A 58 -6.94 -10.40 16.31
N GLY A 59 -7.77 -10.13 15.30
CA GLY A 59 -7.79 -8.87 14.55
C GLY A 59 -9.16 -8.17 14.44
N GLY A 60 -10.07 -8.43 15.38
CA GLY A 60 -11.31 -7.65 15.52
C GLY A 60 -12.54 -8.46 15.91
N LEU A 61 -13.69 -7.80 15.95
CA LEU A 61 -14.99 -8.38 16.22
C LEU A 61 -15.80 -8.50 14.92
N GLU A 62 -16.24 -9.70 14.54
CA GLU A 62 -17.24 -9.85 13.47
C GLU A 62 -18.66 -10.11 14.01
N LYS A 63 -19.64 -9.54 13.30
CA LYS A 63 -21.08 -9.66 13.53
C LYS A 63 -21.73 -10.24 12.28
N LEU A 64 -22.07 -11.53 12.31
CA LEU A 64 -22.73 -12.24 11.22
C LEU A 64 -24.24 -12.32 11.48
N ASP A 65 -25.04 -11.72 10.59
CA ASP A 65 -26.47 -11.98 10.50
C ASP A 65 -26.70 -13.31 9.76
N ILE A 66 -27.11 -14.34 10.50
CA ILE A 66 -27.26 -15.71 9.99
C ILE A 66 -28.39 -15.83 8.94
N PRO A 67 -29.55 -15.13 9.06
CA PRO A 67 -30.60 -15.17 8.05
C PRO A 67 -30.23 -14.61 6.67
N THR A 68 -29.39 -13.57 6.61
CA THR A 68 -28.99 -12.90 5.35
C THR A 68 -27.60 -13.29 4.86
N GLY A 69 -26.69 -13.69 5.76
CA GLY A 69 -25.27 -13.87 5.48
C GLY A 69 -24.45 -12.58 5.56
N ASN A 70 -25.07 -11.43 5.87
CA ASN A 70 -24.37 -10.15 5.99
C ASN A 70 -23.39 -10.18 7.18
N ARG A 71 -22.15 -9.74 6.96
CA ARG A 71 -21.19 -9.47 8.03
C ARG A 71 -21.04 -7.96 8.27
N ARG A 72 -20.70 -7.58 9.49
CA ARG A 72 -20.02 -6.32 9.82
C ARG A 72 -18.80 -6.66 10.66
N ILE A 73 -17.67 -6.03 10.36
CA ILE A 73 -16.45 -6.07 11.17
C ILE A 73 -16.45 -4.80 12.04
N PHE A 74 -15.87 -4.88 13.24
CA PHE A 74 -15.54 -3.74 14.08
C PHE A 74 -14.05 -3.76 14.43
N THR A 75 -13.38 -2.62 14.30
CA THR A 75 -11.94 -2.44 14.56
C THR A 75 -11.70 -1.30 15.57
N LYS A 76 -10.43 -0.94 15.81
CA LYS A 76 -10.08 0.27 16.58
C LYS A 76 -10.75 1.54 16.02
N GLU A 77 -10.95 1.63 14.70
CA GLU A 77 -11.64 2.75 14.04
C GLU A 77 -13.12 2.88 14.47
N ASP A 78 -13.81 1.76 14.74
CA ASP A 78 -15.19 1.77 15.23
C ASP A 78 -15.31 2.20 16.70
N GLY A 79 -14.22 2.12 17.49
CA GLY A 79 -14.20 2.34 18.94
C GLY A 79 -13.96 1.09 19.81
N LEU A 80 -13.53 -0.03 19.23
CA LEU A 80 -12.97 -1.18 19.94
C LEU A 80 -11.58 -0.78 20.51
N PRO A 81 -11.19 -1.10 21.76
CA PRO A 81 -9.93 -0.63 22.32
C PRO A 81 -8.69 -1.37 21.80
N GLU A 82 -8.85 -2.61 21.32
CA GLU A 82 -7.78 -3.49 20.87
C GLU A 82 -8.34 -4.47 19.82
N SER A 83 -7.61 -4.76 18.74
CA SER A 83 -8.16 -5.65 17.70
C SER A 83 -8.24 -7.08 18.20
N SER A 84 -7.26 -7.53 18.99
CA SER A 84 -7.29 -8.84 19.62
C SER A 84 -8.32 -8.91 20.74
N ILE A 85 -9.19 -9.92 20.69
CA ILE A 85 -10.26 -10.16 21.65
C ILE A 85 -10.10 -11.57 22.19
N GLU A 86 -10.05 -11.71 23.52
CA GLU A 86 -9.92 -13.01 24.19
C GLU A 86 -11.30 -13.66 24.40
N THR A 87 -12.30 -12.88 24.83
CA THR A 87 -13.56 -13.42 25.36
C THR A 87 -14.78 -12.52 25.09
N LEU A 88 -15.96 -13.13 24.94
CA LEU A 88 -17.24 -12.46 24.66
C LEU A 88 -18.37 -12.93 25.58
N VAL A 89 -19.30 -12.04 25.92
CA VAL A 89 -20.58 -12.39 26.58
C VAL A 89 -21.74 -11.48 26.14
N ASP A 90 -22.88 -12.06 25.77
CA ASP A 90 -24.14 -11.35 25.45
C ASP A 90 -24.78 -10.79 26.73
N ASP A 91 -25.24 -9.54 26.70
CA ASP A 91 -25.81 -8.86 27.88
C ASP A 91 -27.29 -9.23 28.16
N THR A 92 -27.86 -10.13 27.36
CA THR A 92 -29.27 -10.57 27.31
C THR A 92 -30.29 -9.52 26.84
N HIS A 93 -29.83 -8.34 26.42
CA HIS A 93 -30.61 -7.19 25.95
C HIS A 93 -30.19 -6.71 24.54
N GLY A 94 -29.19 -7.34 23.94
CA GLY A 94 -28.70 -7.08 22.57
C GLY A 94 -27.37 -6.33 22.51
N GLY A 95 -26.76 -6.01 23.65
CA GLY A 95 -25.38 -5.56 23.76
C GLY A 95 -24.39 -6.72 24.01
N LEU A 96 -23.10 -6.43 23.88
CA LEU A 96 -22.01 -7.39 23.97
C LEU A 96 -20.90 -6.86 24.88
N TRP A 97 -20.42 -7.71 25.78
CA TRP A 97 -19.21 -7.49 26.58
C TRP A 97 -18.03 -8.22 25.93
N ILE A 98 -16.88 -7.55 25.87
CA ILE A 98 -15.73 -7.92 25.04
C ILE A 98 -14.46 -7.75 25.89
N GLY A 99 -13.75 -8.83 26.20
CA GLY A 99 -12.47 -8.80 26.93
C GLY A 99 -11.29 -8.84 25.97
N THR A 100 -10.26 -8.03 26.23
CA THR A 100 -9.05 -7.91 25.40
C THR A 100 -7.79 -8.29 26.20
N PRO A 101 -6.68 -8.71 25.55
CA PRO A 101 -5.47 -9.15 26.24
C PRO A 101 -4.54 -8.01 26.69
N GLY A 102 -4.84 -6.74 26.43
CA GLY A 102 -4.02 -5.61 26.90
C GLY A 102 -4.78 -4.36 27.34
N SER A 103 -5.98 -4.13 26.81
CA SER A 103 -6.66 -2.82 26.84
C SER A 103 -7.97 -2.81 27.63
N GLY A 104 -8.24 -3.87 28.38
CA GLY A 104 -9.35 -3.99 29.32
C GLY A 104 -10.61 -4.57 28.69
N LEU A 105 -11.75 -4.08 29.18
CA LEU A 105 -13.08 -4.57 28.87
C LEU A 105 -13.86 -3.52 28.07
N ALA A 106 -14.29 -3.87 26.86
CA ALA A 106 -15.23 -3.08 26.10
C ALA A 106 -16.68 -3.57 26.29
N TYR A 107 -17.62 -2.64 26.11
CA TYR A 107 -19.05 -2.91 25.99
C TYR A 107 -19.57 -2.21 24.73
N LEU A 108 -20.18 -3.00 23.84
CA LEU A 108 -20.85 -2.55 22.63
C LEU A 108 -22.36 -2.64 22.88
N SER A 109 -23.06 -1.50 22.93
CA SER A 109 -24.50 -1.48 23.19
C SER A 109 -25.33 -2.01 22.01
N ALA A 110 -26.60 -2.34 22.26
CA ALA A 110 -27.56 -2.72 21.22
C ALA A 110 -27.83 -1.61 20.17
N SER A 111 -27.41 -0.36 20.43
CA SER A 111 -27.44 0.76 19.48
C SER A 111 -26.04 1.08 18.93
N GLU A 112 -25.11 0.12 19.00
CA GLU A 112 -23.73 0.20 18.50
C GLU A 112 -22.98 1.43 19.05
N GLN A 113 -23.00 1.59 20.37
CA GLN A 113 -22.24 2.61 21.10
C GLN A 113 -21.26 1.93 22.07
N TRP A 114 -20.01 2.37 22.03
CA TRP A 114 -18.91 1.79 22.82
C TRP A 114 -18.79 2.39 24.22
N THR A 115 -18.22 1.61 25.14
CA THR A 115 -17.72 2.07 26.44
C THR A 115 -16.58 1.15 26.87
N VAL A 116 -15.43 1.73 27.23
CA VAL A 116 -14.21 0.99 27.60
C VAL A 116 -13.94 1.12 29.11
N PHE A 117 -13.61 0.01 29.74
CA PHE A 117 -13.27 -0.10 31.16
C PHE A 117 -11.87 -0.67 31.34
N ASN A 118 -11.01 0.07 32.06
CA ASN A 118 -9.61 -0.27 32.29
C ASN A 118 -9.24 -0.13 33.78
N THR A 119 -8.00 -0.43 34.16
CA THR A 119 -7.48 -0.33 35.54
C THR A 119 -7.51 1.09 36.10
N GLU A 120 -7.56 2.14 35.25
CA GLU A 120 -7.67 3.53 35.68
C GLU A 120 -9.12 3.95 36.04
N ASN A 121 -10.12 3.37 35.36
CA ASN A 121 -11.52 3.84 35.44
C ASN A 121 -12.50 2.85 36.12
N SER A 122 -12.03 1.66 36.52
CA SER A 122 -12.86 0.56 37.04
C SER A 122 -12.31 -0.03 38.36
N ALA A 123 -12.63 -1.29 38.67
CA ALA A 123 -11.97 -2.06 39.73
C ALA A 123 -11.31 -3.35 39.20
N LEU A 124 -10.98 -3.38 37.90
CA LEU A 124 -10.12 -4.38 37.29
C LEU A 124 -8.70 -4.29 37.89
N LEU A 125 -8.01 -5.43 37.99
CA LEU A 125 -6.65 -5.52 38.54
C LEU A 125 -5.58 -5.65 37.45
N SER A 126 -5.98 -6.10 36.26
CA SER A 126 -5.22 -6.15 35.03
C SER A 126 -6.15 -5.75 33.89
N ASP A 127 -5.59 -5.14 32.86
CA ASP A 127 -6.29 -4.86 31.59
C ASP A 127 -6.26 -6.07 30.63
N PHE A 128 -5.54 -7.12 31.00
CA PHE A 128 -5.64 -8.46 30.39
C PHE A 128 -6.90 -9.16 30.94
N ILE A 129 -7.92 -9.33 30.10
CA ILE A 129 -9.24 -9.88 30.44
C ILE A 129 -9.41 -11.27 29.82
N GLU A 130 -9.45 -12.28 30.68
CA GLU A 130 -9.42 -13.70 30.30
C GLU A 130 -10.82 -14.26 30.02
N THR A 131 -11.79 -13.93 30.88
CA THR A 131 -13.07 -14.63 30.91
C THR A 131 -14.20 -13.76 31.47
N LEU A 132 -15.39 -13.90 30.89
CA LEU A 132 -16.57 -13.11 31.21
C LEU A 132 -17.76 -14.00 31.54
N LEU A 133 -18.51 -13.63 32.57
CA LEU A 133 -19.72 -14.35 32.97
C LEU A 133 -20.81 -13.37 33.43
N ASN A 134 -21.95 -13.39 32.73
CA ASN A 134 -23.16 -12.68 33.13
C ASN A 134 -23.69 -13.25 34.46
N ASP A 135 -23.97 -12.40 35.45
CA ASP A 135 -24.36 -12.85 36.80
C ASP A 135 -25.85 -13.25 36.94
N GLY A 136 -26.61 -13.22 35.84
CA GLY A 136 -28.04 -13.54 35.78
C GLY A 136 -28.95 -12.47 36.40
N GLN A 137 -28.38 -11.35 36.87
CA GLN A 137 -29.08 -10.23 37.51
C GLN A 137 -28.80 -8.89 36.79
N GLY A 138 -28.12 -8.92 35.65
CA GLY A 138 -27.73 -7.74 34.86
C GLY A 138 -26.36 -7.16 35.21
N GLY A 139 -25.57 -7.88 36.03
CA GLY A 139 -24.16 -7.61 36.29
C GLY A 139 -23.23 -8.63 35.60
N LEU A 140 -21.94 -8.48 35.84
CA LEU A 140 -20.87 -9.16 35.12
C LEU A 140 -19.72 -9.53 36.06
N TRP A 141 -19.30 -10.79 36.05
CA TRP A 141 -18.01 -11.24 36.61
C TRP A 141 -16.94 -11.14 35.51
N VAL A 142 -15.76 -10.66 35.89
CA VAL A 142 -14.63 -10.42 34.96
C VAL A 142 -13.38 -11.05 35.54
N GLY A 143 -12.93 -12.15 34.94
CA GLY A 143 -11.65 -12.79 35.24
C GLY A 143 -10.50 -12.07 34.54
N THR A 144 -9.39 -11.92 35.26
CA THR A 144 -8.18 -11.25 34.76
C THR A 144 -6.94 -12.03 35.21
N MET A 145 -5.81 -11.78 34.54
CA MET A 145 -4.49 -12.33 34.88
C MET A 145 -4.02 -12.02 36.33
N LYS A 146 -4.73 -11.15 37.08
CA LYS A 146 -4.40 -10.74 38.46
C LYS A 146 -5.55 -10.92 39.47
N GLY A 147 -6.67 -11.51 39.08
CA GLY A 147 -7.78 -11.80 39.98
C GLY A 147 -9.16 -11.57 39.36
N LEU A 148 -10.18 -11.53 40.22
CA LEU A 148 -11.59 -11.47 39.83
C LEU A 148 -12.22 -10.13 40.22
N ALA A 149 -12.93 -9.51 39.27
CA ALA A 149 -13.76 -8.34 39.51
C ALA A 149 -15.26 -8.65 39.28
N HIS A 150 -16.14 -7.84 39.86
CA HIS A 150 -17.58 -7.86 39.62
C HIS A 150 -18.10 -6.45 39.37
N ARG A 151 -19.02 -6.31 38.41
CA ARG A 151 -19.77 -5.09 38.10
C ARG A 151 -21.24 -5.40 38.30
N ASP A 152 -21.90 -4.76 39.27
CA ASP A 152 -23.34 -4.95 39.47
C ASP A 152 -24.19 -4.23 38.41
N ASN A 153 -25.49 -4.50 38.39
CA ASN A 153 -26.44 -3.93 37.43
C ASN A 153 -26.66 -2.40 37.58
N SER A 154 -26.14 -1.76 38.64
CA SER A 154 -26.07 -0.29 38.75
C SER A 154 -24.81 0.29 38.11
N GLY A 155 -23.92 -0.56 37.59
CA GLY A 155 -22.61 -0.20 37.05
C GLY A 155 -21.51 -0.04 38.12
N LYS A 156 -21.78 -0.41 39.38
CA LYS A 156 -20.80 -0.31 40.46
C LYS A 156 -19.84 -1.49 40.41
N TRP A 157 -18.56 -1.18 40.31
CA TRP A 157 -17.46 -2.13 40.37
C TRP A 157 -17.11 -2.57 41.81
N THR A 158 -16.57 -3.78 41.95
CA THR A 158 -16.03 -4.35 43.20
C THR A 158 -14.99 -5.43 42.88
N THR A 159 -13.76 -5.26 43.36
CA THR A 159 -12.73 -6.32 43.34
C THR A 159 -13.13 -7.45 44.29
N VAL A 160 -13.04 -8.71 43.84
CA VAL A 160 -13.57 -9.89 44.53
C VAL A 160 -12.46 -10.67 45.25
N PHE A 161 -11.31 -10.84 44.58
CA PHE A 161 -10.05 -11.27 45.19
C PHE A 161 -8.86 -10.77 44.35
N GLN A 162 -7.70 -10.63 44.99
CA GLN A 162 -6.45 -10.09 44.41
C GLN A 162 -5.20 -10.87 44.90
N PRO A 163 -4.00 -10.60 44.36
CA PRO A 163 -2.78 -11.31 44.76
C PRO A 163 -2.45 -11.06 46.22
N GLY A 164 -2.32 -12.14 47.00
CA GLY A 164 -2.07 -12.08 48.45
C GLY A 164 -3.31 -12.22 49.33
N ASP A 165 -4.52 -12.31 48.77
CA ASP A 165 -5.70 -12.71 49.55
C ASP A 165 -5.57 -14.16 50.04
N PHE A 166 -6.01 -14.40 51.29
CA PHE A 166 -5.62 -15.59 52.03
C PHE A 166 -6.11 -16.90 51.40
N LYS A 167 -5.15 -17.79 51.12
CA LYS A 167 -5.30 -19.18 50.61
C LYS A 167 -5.59 -19.33 49.11
N LEU A 168 -5.51 -18.28 48.31
CA LEU A 168 -5.49 -18.43 46.85
C LEU A 168 -4.02 -18.51 46.41
N PRO A 169 -3.51 -19.69 46.00
CA PRO A 169 -2.10 -19.86 45.60
C PRO A 169 -1.80 -19.34 44.19
N ASP A 170 -2.86 -19.04 43.43
CA ASP A 170 -2.86 -18.46 42.10
C ASP A 170 -4.06 -17.51 41.99
N THR A 171 -3.97 -16.52 41.10
CA THR A 171 -4.99 -15.50 40.83
C THR A 171 -5.22 -15.23 39.35
N TRP A 172 -4.56 -15.94 38.43
CA TRP A 172 -4.82 -15.84 36.99
C TRP A 172 -6.11 -16.60 36.67
N VAL A 173 -7.23 -15.89 36.48
CA VAL A 173 -8.56 -16.50 36.35
C VAL A 173 -8.89 -16.80 34.89
N GLU A 174 -8.89 -18.08 34.50
CA GLU A 174 -9.13 -18.51 33.12
C GLU A 174 -10.60 -18.86 32.84
N SER A 175 -11.35 -19.34 33.83
CA SER A 175 -12.73 -19.77 33.62
C SER A 175 -13.67 -19.47 34.79
N LEU A 176 -14.94 -19.22 34.45
CA LEU A 176 -16.00 -18.86 35.40
C LEU A 176 -17.29 -19.63 35.09
N LEU A 177 -17.93 -20.17 36.12
CA LEU A 177 -19.26 -20.80 36.00
C LEU A 177 -20.11 -20.50 37.23
N ALA A 178 -21.28 -19.88 37.03
CA ALA A 178 -22.29 -19.76 38.07
C ALA A 178 -23.13 -21.04 38.14
N ASP A 179 -23.41 -21.54 39.34
CA ASP A 179 -24.26 -22.71 39.52
C ASP A 179 -25.72 -22.37 39.88
N GLN A 180 -26.60 -23.36 39.74
CA GLN A 180 -28.04 -23.23 40.00
C GLN A 180 -28.38 -22.95 41.48
N GLN A 181 -27.40 -22.95 42.39
CA GLN A 181 -27.55 -22.68 43.83
C GLN A 181 -27.09 -21.27 44.19
N GLY A 182 -26.61 -20.48 43.23
CA GLY A 182 -26.07 -19.13 43.43
C GLY A 182 -24.62 -19.11 43.89
N GLY A 183 -23.89 -20.22 43.72
CA GLY A 183 -22.45 -20.28 43.87
C GLY A 183 -21.71 -19.90 42.59
N LEU A 184 -20.40 -19.67 42.70
CA LEU A 184 -19.50 -19.35 41.60
C LEU A 184 -18.27 -20.25 41.65
N TRP A 185 -18.04 -21.00 40.58
CA TRP A 185 -16.82 -21.76 40.31
C TRP A 185 -15.85 -20.89 39.51
N VAL A 186 -14.57 -21.00 39.83
CA VAL A 186 -13.48 -20.20 39.25
C VAL A 186 -12.29 -21.11 38.98
N GLY A 187 -11.89 -21.27 37.72
CA GLY A 187 -10.68 -22.00 37.32
C GLY A 187 -9.49 -21.06 37.11
N THR A 188 -8.28 -21.55 37.34
CA THR A 188 -7.04 -20.75 37.21
C THR A 188 -5.94 -21.45 36.42
N HIS A 189 -5.01 -20.65 35.88
CA HIS A 189 -3.86 -21.08 35.06
C HIS A 189 -2.94 -22.09 35.76
N GLY A 190 -2.74 -21.93 37.07
CA GLY A 190 -2.00 -22.88 37.92
C GLY A 190 -2.75 -24.17 38.27
N GLY A 191 -3.91 -24.43 37.67
CA GLY A 191 -4.68 -25.66 37.89
C GLY A 191 -5.50 -25.70 39.17
N TYR A 192 -5.86 -24.53 39.73
CA TYR A 192 -6.69 -24.45 40.94
C TYR A 192 -8.15 -24.21 40.58
N LEU A 193 -9.04 -24.92 41.27
CA LEU A 193 -10.49 -24.71 41.18
C LEU A 193 -10.98 -24.12 42.51
N PHE A 194 -11.45 -22.88 42.47
CA PHE A 194 -12.10 -22.25 43.61
C PHE A 194 -13.63 -22.35 43.48
N TYR A 195 -14.31 -22.50 44.61
CA TYR A 195 -15.76 -22.44 44.68
C TYR A 195 -16.20 -21.48 45.78
N ARG A 196 -16.93 -20.42 45.40
CA ARG A 196 -17.58 -19.49 46.32
C ARG A 196 -19.05 -19.86 46.45
N ASP A 197 -19.47 -20.20 47.67
CA ASP A 197 -20.89 -20.45 47.95
C ASP A 197 -21.71 -19.15 48.00
N ALA A 198 -23.04 -19.28 48.02
CA ALA A 198 -23.98 -18.16 48.14
C ALA A 198 -23.85 -17.36 49.46
N ASN A 199 -23.05 -17.82 50.44
CA ASN A 199 -22.70 -17.12 51.67
C ASN A 199 -21.31 -16.43 51.58
N ASN A 200 -20.71 -16.37 50.39
CA ASN A 200 -19.37 -15.84 50.10
C ASN A 200 -18.23 -16.62 50.78
N GLN A 201 -18.43 -17.90 51.09
CA GLN A 201 -17.38 -18.78 51.63
C GLN A 201 -16.65 -19.50 50.51
N TRP A 202 -15.32 -19.44 50.52
CA TRP A 202 -14.46 -20.06 49.52
C TRP A 202 -14.00 -21.47 49.92
N SER A 203 -14.13 -22.41 49.00
CA SER A 203 -13.48 -23.73 48.99
C SER A 203 -12.41 -23.74 47.89
N VAL A 204 -11.34 -24.53 48.08
CA VAL A 204 -10.22 -24.63 47.14
C VAL A 204 -9.94 -26.11 46.84
N PHE A 205 -9.92 -26.47 45.57
CA PHE A 205 -9.50 -27.78 45.07
C PHE A 205 -8.19 -27.64 44.29
N SER A 206 -7.27 -28.57 44.50
CA SER A 206 -5.96 -28.67 43.84
C SER A 206 -5.54 -30.13 43.72
N SER A 207 -4.46 -30.41 42.99
CA SER A 207 -3.83 -31.73 42.92
C SER A 207 -3.36 -32.30 44.28
N GLU A 208 -3.28 -31.48 45.34
CA GLU A 208 -2.96 -31.95 46.70
C GLU A 208 -4.16 -32.55 47.44
N ASN A 209 -5.38 -32.14 47.09
CA ASN A 209 -6.61 -32.49 47.84
C ASN A 209 -7.75 -33.06 46.96
N SER A 210 -7.55 -33.09 45.65
CA SER A 210 -8.50 -33.54 44.63
C SER A 210 -7.72 -34.13 43.44
N PRO A 211 -8.34 -34.93 42.56
CA PRO A 211 -7.68 -35.54 41.42
C PRO A 211 -7.61 -34.62 40.19
N LEU A 212 -7.52 -33.30 40.39
CA LEU A 212 -7.22 -32.34 39.33
C LEU A 212 -5.78 -32.55 38.82
N PRO A 213 -5.49 -32.30 37.52
CA PRO A 213 -4.16 -32.41 36.97
C PRO A 213 -3.17 -31.49 37.69
N LEU A 214 -1.94 -31.95 37.90
CA LEU A 214 -0.90 -31.18 38.58
C LEU A 214 -0.53 -29.94 37.75
N ASN A 215 -0.80 -28.76 38.30
CA ASN A 215 -0.42 -27.45 37.77
C ASN A 215 -0.97 -27.14 36.35
N GLY A 216 -1.98 -27.85 35.86
CA GLY A 216 -2.53 -27.68 34.52
C GLY A 216 -3.77 -26.77 34.51
N GLY A 217 -3.72 -25.66 33.77
CA GLY A 217 -4.73 -24.60 33.79
C GLY A 217 -6.17 -25.06 33.55
N ILE A 218 -7.13 -24.45 34.24
CA ILE A 218 -8.55 -24.81 34.17
C ILE A 218 -9.27 -23.87 33.21
N GLN A 219 -9.29 -24.31 31.96
CA GLN A 219 -9.71 -23.56 30.77
C GLN A 219 -11.23 -23.50 30.61
N ALA A 220 -11.94 -24.56 31.00
CA ALA A 220 -13.38 -24.66 30.75
C ALA A 220 -14.14 -25.31 31.91
N LEU A 221 -15.34 -24.80 32.20
CA LEU A 221 -16.23 -25.26 33.26
C LEU A 221 -17.67 -25.37 32.73
N LEU A 222 -18.35 -26.49 32.98
CA LEU A 222 -19.71 -26.75 32.51
C LEU A 222 -20.53 -27.51 33.57
N ASP A 223 -21.71 -26.99 33.93
CA ASP A 223 -22.70 -27.69 34.78
C ASP A 223 -23.18 -28.97 34.08
N ASP A 224 -23.15 -30.11 34.78
CA ASP A 224 -23.63 -31.39 34.21
C ASP A 224 -25.16 -31.54 34.18
N GLY A 225 -25.89 -30.56 34.73
CA GLY A 225 -27.35 -30.54 34.81
C GLY A 225 -27.93 -31.38 35.95
N TYR A 226 -27.08 -32.10 36.69
CA TYR A 226 -27.44 -32.99 37.80
C TYR A 226 -26.77 -32.57 39.13
N GLY A 227 -26.01 -31.47 39.14
CA GLY A 227 -25.33 -30.90 40.31
C GLY A 227 -23.86 -31.31 40.46
N GLY A 228 -23.30 -31.95 39.43
CA GLY A 228 -21.86 -32.09 39.23
C GLY A 228 -21.31 -31.03 38.27
N LEU A 229 -20.07 -31.23 37.84
CA LEU A 229 -19.27 -30.26 37.10
C LEU A 229 -18.30 -30.96 36.15
N TRP A 230 -18.32 -30.58 34.88
CA TRP A 230 -17.27 -30.91 33.90
C TRP A 230 -16.21 -29.82 33.87
N ILE A 231 -14.95 -30.24 33.74
CA ILE A 231 -13.76 -29.41 33.87
C ILE A 231 -12.81 -29.77 32.73
N GLY A 232 -12.53 -28.81 31.84
CA GLY A 232 -11.51 -28.92 30.80
C GLY A 232 -10.20 -28.33 31.29
N ALA A 233 -9.10 -29.07 31.12
CA ALA A 233 -7.78 -28.66 31.60
C ALA A 233 -6.71 -28.66 30.51
N ALA A 234 -5.73 -27.78 30.69
CA ALA A 234 -4.51 -27.70 29.89
C ALA A 234 -3.36 -28.51 30.52
N THR A 235 -2.41 -28.91 29.69
CA THR A 235 -1.07 -29.33 30.11
C THR A 235 -0.18 -28.12 30.34
N ILE A 236 0.78 -28.25 31.25
CA ILE A 236 1.94 -27.35 31.31
C ILE A 236 3.20 -28.03 30.79
N GLN A 237 4.14 -27.24 30.30
CA GLN A 237 5.49 -27.70 29.99
C GLN A 237 6.33 -27.77 31.28
N GLN A 238 6.75 -28.96 31.66
CA GLN A 238 7.62 -29.23 32.81
C GLN A 238 8.76 -30.17 32.39
N ASP A 239 10.01 -29.80 32.66
CA ASP A 239 11.21 -30.58 32.31
C ASP A 239 11.23 -31.07 30.84
N ASN A 240 10.82 -30.19 29.91
CA ASN A 240 10.63 -30.45 28.48
C ASN A 240 9.61 -31.56 28.12
N GLN A 241 8.67 -31.86 29.02
CA GLN A 241 7.51 -32.72 28.75
C GLN A 241 6.21 -31.95 29.03
N PHE A 242 5.12 -32.31 28.35
CA PHE A 242 3.80 -31.79 28.64
C PHE A 242 3.12 -32.69 29.67
N VAL A 243 2.67 -32.11 30.78
CA VAL A 243 2.14 -32.83 31.95
C VAL A 243 0.82 -32.20 32.40
N GLY A 244 -0.14 -33.04 32.81
CA GLY A 244 -1.47 -32.60 33.26
C GLY A 244 -2.53 -32.71 32.16
N GLY A 245 -3.45 -31.74 32.15
CA GLY A 245 -4.54 -31.64 31.17
C GLY A 245 -5.60 -32.74 31.21
N GLY A 246 -6.36 -32.84 30.13
CA GLY A 246 -7.48 -33.77 29.95
C GLY A 246 -8.83 -33.22 30.42
N LEU A 247 -9.80 -34.13 30.61
CA LEU A 247 -11.17 -33.82 31.03
C LEU A 247 -11.46 -34.45 32.40
N VAL A 248 -12.04 -33.68 33.33
CA VAL A 248 -12.41 -34.16 34.67
C VAL A 248 -13.90 -33.94 34.91
N HIS A 249 -14.59 -34.96 35.43
CA HIS A 249 -15.98 -34.87 35.89
C HIS A 249 -16.04 -35.02 37.40
N ARG A 250 -16.58 -34.01 38.08
CA ARG A 250 -16.87 -34.02 39.52
C ARG A 250 -18.36 -34.26 39.71
N HIS A 251 -18.73 -35.46 40.11
CA HIS A 251 -20.12 -35.89 40.32
C HIS A 251 -20.80 -35.11 41.45
N ALA A 252 -22.15 -35.04 41.41
CA ALA A 252 -22.97 -34.38 42.43
C ALA A 252 -22.79 -34.92 43.86
N ASN A 253 -22.30 -36.16 44.02
CA ASN A 253 -21.97 -36.75 45.32
C ASN A 253 -20.56 -36.37 45.85
N GLY A 254 -19.75 -35.65 45.07
CA GLY A 254 -18.37 -35.27 45.38
C GLY A 254 -17.32 -36.32 45.00
N GLU A 255 -17.69 -37.41 44.32
CA GLU A 255 -16.75 -38.30 43.64
C GLU A 255 -16.25 -37.66 42.34
N TRP A 256 -15.13 -38.16 41.82
CA TRP A 256 -14.45 -37.59 40.65
C TRP A 256 -14.08 -38.68 39.66
N THR A 257 -14.07 -38.34 38.36
CA THR A 257 -13.63 -39.21 37.26
C THR A 257 -12.72 -38.41 36.34
N ILE A 258 -11.59 -39.00 35.95
CA ILE A 258 -10.61 -38.38 35.04
C ILE A 258 -10.71 -39.12 33.70
N PHE A 259 -10.76 -38.39 32.61
CA PHE A 259 -10.69 -38.90 31.24
C PHE A 259 -9.42 -38.36 30.58
N ASN A 260 -8.56 -39.27 30.12
CA ASN A 260 -7.31 -38.98 29.42
C ASN A 260 -7.07 -40.02 28.31
N SER A 261 -6.05 -39.78 27.48
CA SER A 261 -5.62 -40.64 26.36
C SER A 261 -5.35 -42.11 26.74
N ASP A 262 -5.08 -42.38 28.01
CA ASP A 262 -4.64 -43.69 28.50
C ASP A 262 -5.80 -44.51 29.07
N ASN A 263 -6.93 -43.86 29.40
CA ASN A 263 -8.07 -44.47 30.08
C ASN A 263 -9.43 -44.25 29.39
N SER A 264 -9.46 -43.47 28.32
CA SER A 264 -10.67 -43.09 27.57
C SER A 264 -10.34 -42.91 26.08
N GLU A 265 -11.35 -42.62 25.25
CA GLU A 265 -11.15 -42.27 23.83
C GLU A 265 -10.97 -40.75 23.63
N LEU A 266 -10.49 -40.05 24.66
CA LEU A 266 -10.03 -38.66 24.54
C LEU A 266 -8.83 -38.62 23.56
N PRO A 267 -8.85 -37.77 22.51
CA PRO A 267 -7.81 -37.80 21.47
C PRO A 267 -6.39 -37.47 21.98
N ASP A 268 -6.29 -36.47 22.85
CA ASP A 268 -5.07 -36.00 23.48
C ASP A 268 -5.39 -35.29 24.79
N ASN A 269 -4.37 -35.06 25.63
CA ASN A 269 -4.54 -34.41 26.92
C ASN A 269 -4.15 -32.92 26.90
N TYR A 270 -3.62 -32.40 25.79
CA TYR A 270 -2.84 -31.16 25.76
C TYR A 270 -3.63 -29.96 26.26
N TRP A 271 -4.87 -29.82 25.81
CA TRP A 271 -5.69 -28.64 26.07
C TRP A 271 -7.15 -28.92 25.74
N VAL A 272 -8.00 -29.04 26.77
CA VAL A 272 -9.46 -29.05 26.60
C VAL A 272 -9.97 -27.63 26.81
N SER A 273 -10.01 -26.87 25.72
CA SER A 273 -10.23 -25.41 25.65
C SER A 273 -11.66 -24.98 25.97
N THR A 274 -12.66 -25.77 25.58
CA THR A 274 -14.08 -25.36 25.67
C THR A 274 -15.00 -26.57 25.82
N LEU A 275 -16.09 -26.39 26.56
CA LEU A 275 -17.09 -27.42 26.89
C LEU A 275 -18.51 -26.87 26.66
N LEU A 276 -19.38 -27.67 26.04
CA LEU A 276 -20.76 -27.29 25.77
C LEU A 276 -21.69 -28.50 25.90
N SER A 277 -22.83 -28.35 26.57
CA SER A 277 -23.81 -29.45 26.69
C SER A 277 -24.43 -29.81 25.34
N ASP A 278 -24.67 -31.10 25.08
CA ASP A 278 -25.38 -31.55 23.88
C ASP A 278 -26.92 -31.46 23.99
N GLY A 279 -27.44 -31.01 25.14
CA GLY A 279 -28.88 -30.91 25.41
C GLY A 279 -29.59 -32.26 25.62
N HIS A 280 -28.85 -33.36 25.64
CA HIS A 280 -29.34 -34.74 25.77
C HIS A 280 -28.66 -35.53 26.92
N GLY A 281 -27.73 -34.90 27.64
CA GLY A 281 -27.04 -35.46 28.81
C GLY A 281 -25.60 -35.88 28.55
N GLY A 282 -25.09 -35.60 27.35
CA GLY A 282 -23.67 -35.62 27.02
C GLY A 282 -23.10 -34.21 26.86
N LEU A 283 -21.88 -34.13 26.33
CA LEU A 283 -21.18 -32.88 26.05
C LEU A 283 -20.36 -32.93 24.77
N TRP A 284 -20.33 -31.79 24.10
CA TRP A 284 -19.34 -31.42 23.09
C TRP A 284 -18.15 -30.75 23.77
N MET A 285 -16.96 -30.95 23.22
CA MET A 285 -15.73 -30.45 23.80
C MET A 285 -14.69 -30.14 22.72
N GLY A 286 -14.14 -28.93 22.79
CA GLY A 286 -13.04 -28.50 21.95
C GLY A 286 -11.70 -28.94 22.54
N THR A 287 -10.76 -29.28 21.67
CA THR A 287 -9.35 -29.48 22.01
C THR A 287 -8.48 -28.65 21.09
N LEU A 288 -7.29 -28.24 21.55
CA LEU A 288 -6.35 -27.53 20.66
C LEU A 288 -5.53 -28.46 19.75
N GLY A 289 -5.33 -29.71 20.15
CA GLY A 289 -4.51 -30.68 19.39
C GLY A 289 -5.28 -31.52 18.36
N SER A 290 -6.57 -31.80 18.61
CA SER A 290 -7.29 -32.88 17.91
C SER A 290 -8.70 -32.53 17.42
N GLY A 291 -9.13 -31.27 17.53
CA GLY A 291 -10.42 -30.81 17.05
C GLY A 291 -11.56 -31.05 18.05
N LEU A 292 -12.74 -31.35 17.51
CA LEU A 292 -13.97 -31.53 18.27
C LEU A 292 -14.18 -32.99 18.68
N ALA A 293 -14.43 -33.23 19.96
CA ALA A 293 -14.91 -34.51 20.47
C ALA A 293 -16.32 -34.37 21.09
N HIS A 294 -17.03 -35.50 21.16
CA HIS A 294 -18.34 -35.67 21.81
C HIS A 294 -18.29 -36.86 22.75
N LEU A 295 -18.84 -36.69 23.96
CA LEU A 295 -19.10 -37.75 24.91
C LEU A 295 -20.60 -37.83 25.16
N SER A 296 -21.23 -38.93 24.78
CA SER A 296 -22.67 -39.11 24.88
C SER A 296 -23.14 -39.43 26.31
N ALA A 297 -24.44 -39.23 26.57
CA ALA A 297 -25.10 -39.58 27.83
C ALA A 297 -24.99 -41.08 28.23
N ASN A 298 -24.63 -41.97 27.29
CA ASN A 298 -24.38 -43.39 27.54
C ASN A 298 -22.89 -43.77 27.62
N GLY A 299 -21.98 -42.79 27.59
CA GLY A 299 -20.54 -42.98 27.74
C GLY A 299 -19.82 -43.42 26.46
N GLU A 300 -20.45 -43.25 25.29
CA GLU A 300 -19.82 -43.50 24.00
C GLU A 300 -19.12 -42.21 23.53
N TRP A 301 -17.90 -42.34 23.03
CA TRP A 301 -17.11 -41.24 22.51
C TRP A 301 -17.26 -41.13 20.98
N THR A 302 -17.08 -39.93 20.44
CA THR A 302 -16.98 -39.71 18.98
C THR A 302 -16.03 -38.53 18.71
N ILE A 303 -15.04 -38.76 17.85
CA ILE A 303 -14.01 -37.78 17.48
C ILE A 303 -14.27 -37.26 16.06
N SER A 304 -14.44 -35.96 15.88
CA SER A 304 -14.68 -35.36 14.57
C SER A 304 -13.39 -35.27 13.75
N ASN A 305 -13.19 -36.23 12.86
CA ASN A 305 -12.16 -36.17 11.81
C ASN A 305 -12.75 -35.60 10.50
N ASN A 306 -13.60 -34.58 10.58
CA ASN A 306 -14.30 -34.04 9.42
C ASN A 306 -13.43 -32.99 8.68
N PRO A 307 -13.22 -33.10 7.36
CA PRO A 307 -12.41 -32.13 6.61
C PRO A 307 -13.04 -30.74 6.47
N ASN A 308 -14.32 -30.56 6.84
CA ASN A 308 -15.01 -29.27 6.81
C ASN A 308 -14.83 -28.47 8.12
N LEU A 309 -14.15 -29.04 9.13
CA LEU A 309 -13.65 -28.31 10.30
C LEU A 309 -12.29 -27.67 9.91
N PRO A 310 -12.16 -26.32 9.87
CA PRO A 310 -10.98 -25.69 9.27
C PRO A 310 -9.66 -26.02 9.97
N SER A 311 -9.68 -26.17 11.30
CA SER A 311 -8.52 -26.58 12.07
C SER A 311 -8.86 -27.45 13.27
N LYS A 312 -7.87 -28.25 13.67
CA LYS A 312 -7.90 -29.03 14.92
C LYS A 312 -7.77 -28.16 16.17
N GLY A 313 -7.32 -26.91 16.05
CA GLY A 313 -7.34 -25.97 17.16
C GLY A 313 -8.73 -25.41 17.39
N VAL A 314 -9.60 -26.12 18.14
CA VAL A 314 -10.96 -25.67 18.44
C VAL A 314 -10.97 -24.83 19.71
N THR A 315 -11.54 -23.63 19.64
CA THR A 315 -11.49 -22.60 20.68
C THR A 315 -12.87 -22.25 21.24
N GLY A 316 -13.84 -22.01 20.36
CA GLY A 316 -15.21 -21.64 20.73
C GLY A 316 -16.27 -22.64 20.27
N LEU A 317 -17.29 -22.86 21.10
CA LEU A 317 -18.47 -23.66 20.76
C LEU A 317 -19.76 -22.91 21.10
N ALA A 318 -20.72 -22.86 20.18
CA ALA A 318 -22.04 -22.26 20.43
C ALA A 318 -23.17 -23.08 19.80
N SER A 319 -24.12 -23.55 20.61
CA SER A 319 -25.30 -24.32 20.14
C SER A 319 -26.43 -23.40 19.70
N ASP A 320 -27.09 -23.72 18.60
CA ASP A 320 -28.36 -23.10 18.21
C ASP A 320 -29.56 -23.79 18.88
N LYS A 321 -30.69 -23.07 19.00
CA LYS A 321 -31.93 -23.57 19.63
C LYS A 321 -32.68 -24.63 18.80
N LYS A 322 -32.06 -25.16 17.74
CA LYS A 322 -32.61 -26.15 16.79
C LYS A 322 -31.77 -27.43 16.76
N GLY A 323 -30.67 -27.51 17.52
CA GLY A 323 -29.78 -28.66 17.61
C GLY A 323 -28.60 -28.63 16.65
N GLY A 324 -28.26 -27.46 16.09
CA GLY A 324 -26.99 -27.23 15.39
C GLY A 324 -25.90 -26.71 16.33
N LEU A 325 -24.64 -26.87 15.93
CA LEU A 325 -23.45 -26.51 16.69
C LEU A 325 -22.50 -25.67 15.81
N TRP A 326 -22.20 -24.45 16.23
CA TRP A 326 -21.13 -23.63 15.69
C TRP A 326 -19.81 -23.98 16.39
N VAL A 327 -18.74 -24.06 15.61
CA VAL A 327 -17.39 -24.44 16.03
C VAL A 327 -16.40 -23.41 15.49
N GLY A 328 -15.82 -22.63 16.40
CA GLY A 328 -14.72 -21.71 16.14
C GLY A 328 -13.39 -22.43 16.28
N SER A 329 -12.45 -22.10 15.41
CA SER A 329 -11.12 -22.69 15.40
C SER A 329 -10.06 -21.66 15.01
N PHE A 330 -8.78 -21.99 15.19
CA PHE A 330 -7.64 -21.15 14.79
C PHE A 330 -7.62 -20.72 13.31
N TRP A 331 -8.47 -21.30 12.44
CA TRP A 331 -8.53 -21.01 11.00
C TRP A 331 -9.98 -20.83 10.52
N GLY A 332 -10.81 -20.16 11.34
CA GLY A 332 -12.18 -19.79 11.00
C GLY A 332 -13.28 -20.65 11.62
N VAL A 333 -14.51 -20.46 11.13
CA VAL A 333 -15.76 -20.98 11.72
C VAL A 333 -16.40 -22.06 10.84
N SER A 334 -16.95 -23.09 11.49
CA SER A 334 -17.80 -24.11 10.86
C SER A 334 -19.08 -24.35 11.66
N TYR A 335 -20.06 -24.99 11.02
CA TYR A 335 -21.37 -25.27 11.58
C TYR A 335 -21.78 -26.72 11.28
N PHE A 336 -21.94 -27.52 12.34
CA PHE A 336 -22.46 -28.87 12.30
C PHE A 336 -23.98 -28.83 12.54
N ASN A 337 -24.78 -29.12 11.51
CA ASN A 337 -26.22 -28.92 11.59
C ASN A 337 -26.97 -30.08 12.27
N ALA A 338 -28.24 -29.84 12.63
CA ALA A 338 -29.11 -30.82 13.29
C ALA A 338 -29.45 -32.10 12.48
N LYS A 339 -28.91 -32.26 11.26
CA LYS A 339 -28.96 -33.51 10.47
C LYS A 339 -27.60 -34.23 10.40
N GLN A 340 -26.60 -33.74 11.13
CA GLN A 340 -25.21 -34.19 11.11
C GLN A 340 -24.44 -33.87 9.82
N GLU A 341 -24.81 -32.80 9.11
CA GLU A 341 -24.09 -32.28 7.93
C GLU A 341 -23.18 -31.09 8.36
N TRP A 342 -21.94 -31.02 7.86
CA TRP A 342 -20.99 -29.94 8.15
C TRP A 342 -20.99 -28.86 7.07
N VAL A 343 -21.10 -27.59 7.46
CA VAL A 343 -20.99 -26.40 6.61
C VAL A 343 -19.85 -25.52 7.11
N THR A 344 -18.82 -25.32 6.28
CA THR A 344 -17.74 -24.36 6.57
C THR A 344 -18.20 -22.95 6.18
N PHE A 345 -17.94 -21.95 7.02
CA PHE A 345 -18.27 -20.56 6.73
C PHE A 345 -17.01 -19.80 6.28
N GLU A 346 -16.70 -19.91 4.99
CA GLU A 346 -15.61 -19.18 4.33
C GLU A 346 -15.61 -17.70 4.74
N THR A 347 -14.48 -17.25 5.28
CA THR A 347 -14.05 -15.85 5.44
C THR A 347 -13.78 -15.24 4.05
N LYS A 348 -14.84 -15.08 3.24
CA LYS A 348 -14.73 -14.67 1.83
C LYS A 348 -14.09 -13.30 1.60
N GLU A 349 -14.06 -12.46 2.62
CA GLU A 349 -13.20 -11.28 2.67
C GLU A 349 -11.84 -11.73 3.23
N ILE A 350 -11.06 -12.42 2.38
CA ILE A 350 -9.63 -12.63 2.63
C ILE A 350 -9.01 -11.24 2.76
N SER A 351 -8.28 -11.03 3.85
CA SER A 351 -7.67 -9.73 4.19
C SER A 351 -6.16 -9.81 4.11
N ILE A 352 -5.48 -10.32 5.13
CA ILE A 352 -4.01 -10.47 5.17
C ILE A 352 -3.65 -11.83 5.82
N PRO A 353 -2.41 -12.35 5.65
CA PRO A 353 -2.04 -13.69 6.12
C PRO A 353 -2.00 -13.78 7.66
N GLY A 354 -1.64 -12.68 8.30
CA GLY A 354 -1.50 -12.51 9.75
C GLY A 354 -1.27 -11.05 10.09
N ASN A 355 -1.34 -10.70 11.38
CA ASN A 355 -1.34 -9.30 11.82
C ASN A 355 0.07 -8.71 12.06
N GLN A 356 1.14 -9.52 11.98
CA GLN A 356 2.52 -9.06 12.19
C GLN A 356 3.20 -8.67 10.87
N ILE A 357 3.00 -7.44 10.38
CA ILE A 357 3.56 -6.99 9.11
C ILE A 357 5.08 -6.80 9.24
N SER A 358 5.85 -7.35 8.31
CA SER A 358 7.31 -7.23 8.28
C SER A 358 7.81 -6.36 7.13
N ALA A 359 7.19 -6.49 5.96
CA ALA A 359 7.61 -5.81 4.74
C ALA A 359 6.41 -5.44 3.86
N LEU A 360 6.54 -4.31 3.14
CA LEU A 360 5.58 -3.83 2.16
C LEU A 360 6.36 -3.40 0.92
N VAL A 361 5.86 -3.73 -0.27
CA VAL A 361 6.35 -3.09 -1.50
C VAL A 361 5.22 -2.96 -2.52
N ASN A 362 5.18 -1.82 -3.22
CA ASN A 362 4.23 -1.57 -4.31
C ASN A 362 4.87 -1.99 -5.62
N ASP A 363 4.14 -2.77 -6.39
CA ASP A 363 4.55 -3.18 -7.72
C ASP A 363 4.36 -2.03 -8.74
N ALA A 364 4.92 -2.17 -9.95
CA ALA A 364 4.88 -1.13 -10.98
C ALA A 364 3.46 -0.75 -11.46
N GLN A 365 2.46 -1.61 -11.23
CA GLN A 365 1.05 -1.44 -11.60
C GLN A 365 0.25 -0.88 -10.41
N GLY A 366 0.89 -0.70 -9.24
CA GLY A 366 0.27 -0.20 -8.03
C GLY A 366 -0.46 -1.27 -7.21
N ASN A 367 -0.23 -2.56 -7.47
CA ASN A 367 -0.67 -3.61 -6.56
C ASN A 367 0.28 -3.67 -5.36
N LEU A 368 -0.24 -4.02 -4.19
CA LEU A 368 0.52 -4.07 -2.95
C LEU A 368 0.94 -5.51 -2.62
N TRP A 369 2.23 -5.72 -2.37
CA TRP A 369 2.75 -6.93 -1.72
C TRP A 369 3.00 -6.68 -0.23
N LEU A 370 2.63 -7.66 0.59
CA LEU A 370 2.67 -7.59 2.04
C LEU A 370 3.28 -8.88 2.61
N GLY A 371 4.38 -8.76 3.35
CA GLY A 371 4.98 -9.86 4.10
C GLY A 371 4.57 -9.82 5.56
N THR A 372 4.36 -10.99 6.17
CA THR A 372 4.21 -11.11 7.63
C THR A 372 5.34 -11.92 8.25
N LEU A 373 5.62 -11.69 9.54
CA LEU A 373 6.73 -12.34 10.26
C LEU A 373 6.59 -13.86 10.39
N ASN A 374 5.38 -14.43 10.32
CA ASN A 374 5.14 -15.85 10.63
C ASN A 374 4.08 -16.55 9.76
N ASP A 375 3.27 -15.84 8.98
CA ASP A 375 1.99 -16.36 8.45
C ASP A 375 1.93 -16.39 6.91
N GLY A 376 2.84 -15.69 6.25
CA GLY A 376 3.07 -15.76 4.81
C GLY A 376 3.08 -14.40 4.13
N LEU A 377 2.72 -14.42 2.86
CA LEU A 377 2.75 -13.30 1.94
C LEU A 377 1.32 -13.02 1.44
N ALA A 378 0.96 -11.76 1.29
CA ALA A 378 -0.24 -11.34 0.59
C ALA A 378 0.08 -10.46 -0.61
N TYR A 379 -0.84 -10.51 -1.57
CA TYR A 379 -0.90 -9.67 -2.75
C TYR A 379 -2.28 -9.02 -2.82
N ARG A 380 -2.35 -7.72 -3.04
CA ARG A 380 -3.59 -6.96 -3.17
C ARG A 380 -3.63 -6.26 -4.52
N THR A 381 -4.57 -6.66 -5.36
CA THR A 381 -4.75 -6.01 -6.67
C THR A 381 -5.26 -4.57 -6.54
N VAL A 382 -5.11 -3.77 -7.60
CA VAL A 382 -5.76 -2.45 -7.72
C VAL A 382 -7.30 -2.56 -7.56
N ASP A 383 -7.90 -3.65 -8.02
CA ASP A 383 -9.32 -4.05 -7.78
C ASP A 383 -9.62 -4.39 -6.30
N LYS A 384 -8.67 -4.17 -5.39
CA LYS A 384 -8.76 -4.35 -3.93
C LYS A 384 -9.03 -5.79 -3.50
N GLN A 385 -8.73 -6.77 -4.36
CA GLN A 385 -8.84 -8.19 -4.06
C GLN A 385 -7.53 -8.71 -3.46
N TRP A 386 -7.62 -9.47 -2.37
CA TRP A 386 -6.46 -10.06 -1.72
C TRP A 386 -6.27 -11.53 -2.11
N VAL A 387 -5.01 -11.93 -2.28
CA VAL A 387 -4.56 -13.31 -2.46
C VAL A 387 -3.48 -13.59 -1.41
N VAL A 388 -3.62 -14.68 -0.66
CA VAL A 388 -2.70 -15.07 0.43
C VAL A 388 -1.93 -16.32 0.04
N PHE A 389 -0.61 -16.28 0.26
CA PHE A 389 0.34 -17.33 -0.02
C PHE A 389 1.06 -17.76 1.27
N ASN A 390 1.15 -19.06 1.50
CA ASN A 390 1.89 -19.69 2.60
C ASN A 390 2.49 -21.04 2.16
N THR A 391 3.28 -21.68 3.02
CA THR A 391 3.93 -23.00 2.80
C THR A 391 2.97 -24.16 2.48
N ILE A 392 1.64 -23.97 2.59
CA ILE A 392 0.62 -25.01 2.32
C ILE A 392 0.02 -24.83 0.92
N ASN A 393 -0.12 -23.60 0.44
CA ASN A 393 -0.77 -23.27 -0.84
C ASN A 393 0.16 -22.68 -1.92
N SER A 394 1.46 -22.52 -1.62
CA SER A 394 2.46 -21.91 -2.52
C SER A 394 3.85 -22.51 -2.33
N GLU A 395 4.81 -22.12 -3.17
CA GLU A 395 6.21 -22.54 -3.08
C GLU A 395 7.04 -21.77 -2.03
N LEU A 396 6.42 -20.99 -1.13
CA LEU A 396 7.13 -20.32 -0.02
C LEU A 396 7.94 -21.33 0.82
N PRO A 397 9.26 -21.15 1.03
CA PRO A 397 10.09 -22.06 1.84
C PRO A 397 9.87 -21.88 3.35
N SER A 398 9.28 -20.75 3.74
CA SER A 398 8.85 -20.41 5.09
C SER A 398 7.73 -19.39 4.98
N ASN A 399 6.79 -19.42 5.94
CA ASN A 399 5.81 -18.37 6.10
C ASN A 399 6.41 -17.07 6.65
N GLY A 400 7.57 -17.14 7.30
CA GLY A 400 8.20 -15.98 7.91
C GLY A 400 8.91 -15.11 6.88
N ILE A 401 8.20 -14.09 6.38
CA ILE A 401 8.72 -13.09 5.45
C ILE A 401 9.39 -11.97 6.27
N LEU A 402 10.54 -11.49 5.79
CA LEU A 402 11.41 -10.55 6.50
C LEU A 402 11.69 -9.29 5.69
N SER A 403 11.82 -9.44 4.37
CA SER A 403 12.08 -8.33 3.45
C SER A 403 11.39 -8.59 2.12
N LEU A 404 11.00 -7.53 1.42
CA LEU A 404 10.47 -7.56 0.07
C LEU A 404 11.21 -6.51 -0.76
N ALA A 405 11.52 -6.83 -2.01
CA ALA A 405 11.94 -5.84 -2.98
C ALA A 405 11.19 -6.07 -4.29
N THR A 406 10.68 -5.00 -4.88
CA THR A 406 10.43 -5.00 -6.32
C THR A 406 11.75 -4.99 -7.08
N ASP A 407 11.61 -5.02 -8.38
CA ASP A 407 12.16 -6.09 -9.19
C ASP A 407 12.55 -5.56 -10.58
N GLY A 408 12.39 -4.24 -10.75
CA GLY A 408 12.39 -3.43 -11.97
C GLY A 408 11.48 -3.84 -13.13
N HIS A 409 11.05 -5.11 -13.24
CA HIS A 409 10.68 -5.74 -14.51
C HIS A 409 9.47 -6.66 -14.50
N ASP A 410 8.72 -6.80 -13.40
CA ASP A 410 7.37 -7.38 -13.29
C ASP A 410 6.99 -8.53 -12.31
N GLY A 411 7.67 -8.66 -11.17
CA GLY A 411 7.31 -9.46 -9.98
C GLY A 411 8.03 -9.01 -8.70
N ILE A 412 8.67 -9.93 -7.94
CA ILE A 412 9.13 -9.65 -6.57
C ILE A 412 10.20 -10.61 -5.96
N TRP A 413 11.26 -10.06 -5.35
CA TRP A 413 12.09 -10.74 -4.34
C TRP A 413 11.40 -10.78 -2.97
N ILE A 414 11.50 -11.94 -2.31
CA ILE A 414 10.87 -12.23 -1.02
C ILE A 414 11.92 -12.86 -0.09
N GLY A 415 12.43 -12.09 0.87
CA GLY A 415 13.34 -12.59 1.89
C GLY A 415 12.57 -13.31 2.97
N THR A 416 12.92 -14.57 3.27
CA THR A 416 12.25 -15.37 4.32
C THR A 416 13.25 -15.94 5.32
N THR A 417 12.76 -16.52 6.41
CA THR A 417 13.57 -17.35 7.32
C THR A 417 14.01 -18.70 6.74
N GLY A 418 13.38 -19.17 5.64
CA GLY A 418 13.68 -20.44 4.97
C GLY A 418 14.67 -20.33 3.81
N GLY A 419 15.02 -19.11 3.41
CA GLY A 419 15.78 -18.79 2.21
C GLY A 419 15.32 -17.49 1.56
N LEU A 420 16.02 -17.05 0.52
CA LEU A 420 15.46 -16.09 -0.42
C LEU A 420 14.48 -16.86 -1.32
N ILE A 421 13.24 -16.40 -1.44
CA ILE A 421 12.35 -16.80 -2.52
C ILE A 421 12.14 -15.61 -3.45
N HIS A 422 11.84 -15.94 -4.68
CA HIS A 422 11.97 -15.10 -5.84
C HIS A 422 10.82 -15.55 -6.70
N ARG A 423 9.68 -14.86 -6.53
CA ARG A 423 8.44 -15.31 -7.13
C ARG A 423 8.52 -14.90 -8.58
N HIS A 424 8.87 -15.84 -9.49
CA HIS A 424 8.42 -15.56 -10.84
C HIS A 424 6.91 -15.48 -10.77
N ALA A 425 6.41 -14.74 -11.72
CA ALA A 425 5.25 -13.96 -11.46
C ALA A 425 4.17 -14.29 -12.55
N ASP A 426 4.54 -14.94 -13.70
CA ASP A 426 3.88 -16.21 -14.12
C ASP A 426 4.23 -17.33 -13.11
N GLU A 427 3.87 -17.03 -11.87
CA GLU A 427 3.51 -17.83 -10.69
C GLU A 427 4.33 -19.10 -10.34
N LYS A 428 5.55 -19.26 -10.87
CA LYS A 428 6.52 -20.27 -10.40
C LYS A 428 7.65 -19.59 -9.66
N SER A 429 8.06 -20.10 -8.52
CA SER A 429 9.11 -19.49 -7.74
C SER A 429 10.47 -20.10 -8.04
N THR A 430 11.48 -19.44 -7.49
CA THR A 430 12.86 -19.90 -7.34
C THR A 430 13.12 -19.63 -5.83
N ILE A 431 13.59 -20.64 -5.08
CA ILE A 431 13.94 -20.69 -3.64
C ILE A 431 15.46 -20.95 -3.47
N PHE A 432 16.21 -20.06 -2.82
CA PHE A 432 17.68 -20.05 -2.65
C PHE A 432 17.97 -20.28 -1.18
N ASN A 433 18.85 -21.22 -0.88
CA ASN A 433 19.25 -21.54 0.47
C ASN A 433 20.71 -22.00 0.52
N THR A 434 21.21 -22.22 1.73
CA THR A 434 22.56 -22.74 2.03
C THR A 434 22.86 -24.14 1.45
N GLU A 435 21.85 -24.90 1.01
CA GLU A 435 22.06 -26.22 0.38
C GLU A 435 22.30 -26.12 -1.13
N ASN A 436 21.68 -25.15 -1.80
CA ASN A 436 21.72 -25.00 -3.25
C ASN A 436 22.66 -23.90 -3.76
N SER A 437 22.87 -22.86 -2.96
CA SER A 437 23.52 -21.61 -3.36
C SER A 437 24.64 -21.21 -2.39
N PRO A 438 25.50 -20.25 -2.77
CA PRO A 438 26.49 -19.65 -1.89
C PRO A 438 25.93 -18.68 -0.82
N LEU A 439 24.61 -18.54 -0.66
CA LEU A 439 24.05 -17.75 0.44
C LEU A 439 24.65 -18.21 1.78
N PRO A 440 25.24 -17.31 2.60
CA PRO A 440 25.85 -17.70 3.86
C PRO A 440 24.87 -18.32 4.87
N TYR A 441 23.63 -17.82 4.88
CA TYR A 441 22.55 -18.25 5.77
C TYR A 441 21.19 -18.18 5.06
N ASN A 442 20.18 -18.87 5.62
CA ASN A 442 18.84 -18.92 5.04
C ASN A 442 17.97 -17.69 5.39
N SER A 443 18.15 -17.05 6.56
CA SER A 443 17.30 -15.92 6.95
C SER A 443 17.72 -14.67 6.21
N VAL A 444 16.89 -14.21 5.28
CA VAL A 444 17.20 -13.07 4.39
C VAL A 444 16.57 -11.80 4.92
N PHE A 445 17.38 -11.01 5.61
CA PHE A 445 16.96 -9.89 6.43
C PHE A 445 16.87 -8.57 5.64
N ALA A 446 17.73 -8.38 4.64
CA ALA A 446 17.73 -7.18 3.79
C ALA A 446 17.76 -7.56 2.31
N LEU A 447 17.00 -6.84 1.50
CA LEU A 447 16.95 -7.00 0.04
C LEU A 447 16.96 -5.63 -0.64
N LEU A 448 17.60 -5.58 -1.80
CA LEU A 448 17.48 -4.51 -2.78
C LEU A 448 17.80 -5.10 -4.16
N ASP A 449 16.88 -4.96 -5.10
CA ASP A 449 17.14 -5.13 -6.54
C ASP A 449 18.44 -4.40 -6.94
N ASP A 450 19.33 -5.05 -7.69
CA ASP A 450 20.58 -4.41 -8.13
C ASP A 450 20.43 -3.46 -9.33
N GLY A 451 19.21 -3.38 -9.87
CA GLY A 451 18.82 -2.72 -11.12
C GLY A 451 19.49 -3.36 -12.34
N LYS A 452 20.03 -4.59 -12.17
CA LYS A 452 21.11 -5.16 -12.98
C LYS A 452 21.11 -6.69 -13.11
N ASN A 453 19.94 -7.34 -13.21
CA ASN A 453 19.91 -8.81 -13.40
C ASN A 453 19.54 -9.64 -12.19
N GLY A 454 19.36 -9.03 -11.01
CA GLY A 454 19.71 -9.67 -9.74
C GLY A 454 19.52 -8.79 -8.49
N VAL A 455 20.28 -9.06 -7.44
CA VAL A 455 19.93 -8.63 -6.08
C VAL A 455 21.08 -8.54 -5.09
N TRP A 456 20.99 -7.53 -4.23
CA TRP A 456 21.77 -7.38 -3.01
C TRP A 456 21.02 -7.98 -1.82
N VAL A 457 21.64 -8.95 -1.16
CA VAL A 457 21.05 -9.82 -0.12
C VAL A 457 21.85 -9.72 1.16
N GLY A 458 21.21 -9.25 2.23
CA GLY A 458 21.69 -9.39 3.61
C GLY A 458 21.14 -10.68 4.24
N THR A 459 22.03 -11.56 4.72
CA THR A 459 21.65 -12.84 5.35
C THR A 459 22.10 -12.89 6.81
N VAL A 460 21.33 -13.56 7.68
CA VAL A 460 21.65 -13.81 9.09
C VAL A 460 21.39 -15.26 9.49
N GLU A 461 22.18 -15.77 10.45
CA GLU A 461 22.06 -17.15 10.98
C GLU A 461 20.72 -17.39 11.68
N ASP A 462 20.33 -16.42 12.51
CA ASP A 462 19.16 -16.42 13.38
C ASP A 462 18.76 -14.96 13.62
N LEU A 463 17.48 -14.72 13.85
CA LEU A 463 16.92 -13.40 14.21
C LEU A 463 16.98 -13.16 15.73
N SER A 464 17.34 -14.18 16.53
CA SER A 464 17.46 -14.01 17.98
C SER A 464 18.55 -12.99 18.35
N VAL A 465 18.18 -12.06 19.24
CA VAL A 465 19.00 -10.92 19.68
C VAL A 465 20.36 -11.36 20.24
N GLU A 466 20.44 -12.55 20.84
CA GLU A 466 21.66 -13.13 21.40
C GLU A 466 22.63 -13.73 20.35
N LYS A 467 22.18 -13.89 19.08
CA LYS A 467 22.93 -14.56 18.01
C LYS A 467 22.80 -13.88 16.64
N LEU A 468 22.54 -12.57 16.59
CA LEU A 468 22.49 -11.84 15.33
C LEU A 468 23.88 -11.86 14.63
N ILE A 469 24.09 -12.86 13.80
CA ILE A 469 25.34 -13.16 13.08
C ILE A 469 25.01 -13.11 11.59
N GLY A 470 25.54 -12.09 10.91
CA GLY A 470 25.32 -11.89 9.49
C GLY A 470 26.33 -12.61 8.61
N GLY A 471 25.94 -12.86 7.36
CA GLY A 471 26.76 -13.48 6.32
C GLY A 471 27.64 -12.51 5.52
N GLY A 472 27.37 -11.20 5.63
CA GLY A 472 27.90 -10.17 4.75
C GLY A 472 26.89 -9.75 3.68
N LEU A 473 27.28 -8.77 2.88
CA LEU A 473 26.54 -8.33 1.70
C LEU A 473 26.78 -9.33 0.57
N THR A 474 25.77 -10.12 0.24
CA THR A 474 25.81 -11.02 -0.90
C THR A 474 25.20 -10.33 -2.12
N HIS A 475 25.85 -10.44 -3.27
CA HIS A 475 25.36 -9.98 -4.55
C HIS A 475 25.14 -11.18 -5.46
N LEU A 476 23.92 -11.37 -5.92
CA LEU A 476 23.63 -12.20 -7.07
C LEU A 476 23.49 -11.27 -8.27
N ASN A 477 24.42 -11.35 -9.22
CA ASN A 477 24.33 -10.52 -10.43
C ASN A 477 23.51 -11.20 -11.53
N ASP A 478 23.27 -10.42 -12.58
CA ASP A 478 22.72 -10.89 -13.85
C ASP A 478 23.11 -12.30 -14.27
N ASN A 479 24.38 -12.58 -14.41
CA ASN A 479 24.91 -13.85 -14.90
C ASN A 479 24.75 -15.01 -13.89
N GLY A 480 23.95 -14.84 -12.83
CA GLY A 480 23.77 -15.78 -11.74
C GLY A 480 25.04 -15.98 -10.90
N GLN A 481 26.00 -15.05 -11.00
CA GLN A 481 27.26 -15.12 -10.29
C GLN A 481 27.11 -14.50 -8.91
N TRP A 482 27.48 -15.28 -7.90
CA TRP A 482 27.45 -14.88 -6.51
C TRP A 482 28.78 -14.24 -6.13
N THR A 483 28.73 -12.98 -5.69
CA THR A 483 29.85 -12.29 -5.03
C THR A 483 29.45 -12.05 -3.57
N ILE A 484 30.34 -12.33 -2.62
CA ILE A 484 30.05 -12.14 -1.19
C ILE A 484 31.08 -11.16 -0.64
N PHE A 485 30.61 -10.02 -0.14
CA PHE A 485 31.41 -9.00 0.54
C PHE A 485 31.20 -9.12 2.04
N ASN A 486 32.27 -9.38 2.79
CA ASN A 486 32.26 -9.52 4.23
C ASN A 486 33.46 -8.81 4.87
N THR A 487 33.51 -8.76 6.20
CA THR A 487 34.58 -8.13 6.99
C THR A 487 35.98 -8.76 6.78
N GLU A 488 36.09 -9.94 6.16
CA GLU A 488 37.38 -10.57 5.85
C GLU A 488 37.93 -10.21 4.46
N ASN A 489 37.06 -9.87 3.50
CA ASN A 489 37.42 -9.70 2.09
C ASN A 489 37.08 -8.31 1.48
N SER A 490 36.37 -7.46 2.23
CA SER A 490 35.93 -6.13 1.81
C SER A 490 36.22 -5.07 2.89
N GLN A 491 35.61 -3.89 2.80
CA GLN A 491 35.63 -2.88 3.88
C GLN A 491 34.27 -2.75 4.60
N LEU A 492 33.33 -3.69 4.37
CA LEU A 492 32.02 -3.72 5.01
C LEU A 492 32.15 -3.63 6.57
N PRO A 493 31.35 -2.81 7.29
CA PRO A 493 31.62 -2.53 8.71
C PRO A 493 31.25 -3.70 9.64
N ASP A 494 30.17 -4.41 9.34
CA ASP A 494 29.77 -5.68 9.96
C ASP A 494 29.12 -6.58 8.91
N ASN A 495 29.00 -7.87 9.20
CA ASN A 495 28.38 -8.83 8.29
C ASN A 495 26.84 -8.84 8.40
N VAL A 496 26.25 -8.25 9.46
CA VAL A 496 24.79 -8.03 9.55
C VAL A 496 24.42 -6.82 8.70
N VAL A 497 24.00 -7.06 7.45
CA VAL A 497 23.42 -6.05 6.56
C VAL A 497 21.94 -5.92 6.87
N SER A 498 21.50 -4.70 7.18
CA SER A 498 20.14 -4.39 7.64
C SER A 498 19.32 -3.57 6.63
N SER A 499 19.96 -2.63 5.94
CA SER A 499 19.31 -1.77 4.95
C SER A 499 20.23 -1.50 3.77
N LEU A 500 19.60 -1.33 2.61
CA LEU A 500 20.26 -1.21 1.32
C LEU A 500 19.50 -0.17 0.50
N ILE A 501 20.20 0.79 -0.10
CA ILE A 501 19.59 1.72 -1.07
C ILE A 501 20.61 2.20 -2.11
N HIS A 502 20.17 2.35 -3.35
CA HIS A 502 20.97 2.91 -4.44
C HIS A 502 21.39 4.36 -4.15
N ASP A 503 22.61 4.73 -4.54
CA ASP A 503 23.13 6.10 -4.44
C ASP A 503 22.74 7.02 -5.62
N GLY A 504 21.83 6.55 -6.49
CA GLY A 504 21.44 7.20 -7.75
C GLY A 504 22.48 7.15 -8.87
N ASN A 505 23.67 6.60 -8.63
CA ASN A 505 24.85 6.68 -9.49
C ASN A 505 25.50 5.31 -9.80
N ASN A 506 24.79 4.19 -9.56
CA ASN A 506 25.27 2.80 -9.63
C ASN A 506 26.21 2.39 -8.49
N GLY A 507 26.27 3.16 -7.40
CA GLY A 507 26.76 2.73 -6.11
C GLY A 507 25.62 2.42 -5.15
N LEU A 508 26.00 1.96 -3.96
CA LEU A 508 25.12 1.37 -2.97
C LEU A 508 25.45 1.91 -1.57
N TRP A 509 24.44 2.40 -0.87
CA TRP A 509 24.50 2.67 0.57
C TRP A 509 24.05 1.42 1.33
N ILE A 510 24.87 1.01 2.30
CA ILE A 510 24.76 -0.26 3.02
C ILE A 510 24.72 0.05 4.52
N GLY A 511 23.55 -0.11 5.12
CA GLY A 511 23.36 -0.11 6.55
C GLY A 511 23.80 -1.45 7.13
N THR A 512 24.61 -1.41 8.20
CA THR A 512 24.99 -2.60 8.95
C THR A 512 24.78 -2.42 10.45
N MET A 513 24.45 -3.53 11.14
CA MET A 513 24.25 -3.58 12.58
C MET A 513 25.44 -4.28 13.26
N GLY A 514 25.78 -3.86 14.48
CA GLY A 514 26.82 -4.53 15.26
C GLY A 514 26.27 -5.72 16.05
N ARG A 515 27.09 -6.77 16.20
CA ARG A 515 26.79 -7.88 17.12
C ARG A 515 26.43 -7.37 18.52
N ILE A 516 25.30 -7.82 19.06
CA ILE A 516 24.83 -7.49 20.41
C ILE A 516 25.56 -8.40 21.42
N SER A 517 26.84 -8.11 21.64
CA SER A 517 27.69 -8.82 22.60
C SER A 517 28.18 -7.90 23.71
N VAL A 518 28.19 -8.38 24.95
CA VAL A 518 28.55 -7.55 26.12
C VAL A 518 30.03 -7.13 26.09
N GLU A 519 30.88 -7.89 25.39
CA GLU A 519 32.35 -7.81 25.39
C GLU A 519 32.94 -7.14 24.14
N GLU A 520 32.37 -7.34 22.94
CA GLU A 520 32.81 -6.68 21.69
C GLU A 520 31.78 -5.62 21.25
N ARG A 521 32.06 -4.35 21.55
CA ARG A 521 31.14 -3.20 21.41
C ARG A 521 31.48 -2.28 20.23
N SER A 522 31.89 -2.83 19.09
CA SER A 522 32.37 -2.02 17.96
C SER A 522 32.10 -2.63 16.58
N GLY A 523 30.99 -3.34 16.44
CA GLY A 523 30.42 -3.68 15.13
C GLY A 523 29.55 -2.54 14.57
N GLY A 524 29.03 -2.76 13.38
CA GLY A 524 28.08 -1.90 12.67
C GLY A 524 28.69 -0.63 12.05
N GLY A 525 27.87 0.04 11.24
CA GLY A 525 28.18 1.29 10.58
C GLY A 525 27.45 1.43 9.24
N LEU A 526 27.65 2.58 8.59
CA LEU A 526 27.18 2.85 7.24
C LEU A 526 28.35 2.73 6.27
N ALA A 527 28.17 2.00 5.17
CA ALA A 527 29.11 1.97 4.06
C ALA A 527 28.51 2.53 2.78
N HIS A 528 29.35 3.13 1.96
CA HIS A 528 29.07 3.49 0.57
C HIS A 528 30.01 2.71 -0.33
N LEU A 529 29.46 1.86 -1.19
CA LEU A 529 30.17 1.16 -2.25
C LEU A 529 29.91 1.90 -3.56
N SER A 530 30.90 2.62 -4.09
CA SER A 530 30.77 3.37 -5.34
C SER A 530 30.75 2.45 -6.57
N ALA A 531 30.26 2.97 -7.70
CA ALA A 531 30.24 2.26 -8.98
C ALA A 531 31.63 1.78 -9.45
N ASP A 532 32.72 2.47 -9.08
CA ASP A 532 34.11 2.07 -9.32
C ASP A 532 34.70 1.18 -8.21
N GLN A 533 33.83 0.53 -7.42
CA GLN A 533 34.14 -0.46 -6.38
C GLN A 533 35.03 0.08 -5.24
N GLN A 534 34.98 1.38 -4.98
CA GLN A 534 35.62 1.98 -3.81
C GLN A 534 34.65 1.99 -2.63
N TRP A 535 35.19 1.79 -1.43
CA TRP A 535 34.40 1.76 -0.21
C TRP A 535 34.70 3.00 0.64
N THR A 536 33.65 3.71 1.06
CA THR A 536 33.72 4.80 2.04
C THR A 536 32.91 4.41 3.27
N ILE A 537 33.51 4.46 4.46
CA ILE A 537 32.94 3.90 5.69
C ILE A 537 32.68 5.01 6.73
N PHE A 538 31.48 5.02 7.31
CA PHE A 538 31.02 5.98 8.30
C PHE A 538 30.57 5.26 9.58
N ASN A 539 31.08 5.70 10.72
CA ASN A 539 30.76 5.20 12.05
C ASN A 539 30.86 6.33 13.10
N ILE A 540 30.45 6.07 14.34
CA ILE A 540 30.47 7.04 15.45
C ILE A 540 31.87 7.63 15.76
N ALA A 541 32.95 7.01 15.28
CA ALA A 541 34.33 7.43 15.54
C ALA A 541 34.96 8.27 14.41
N ASN A 542 34.35 8.31 13.22
CA ASN A 542 34.85 9.09 12.07
C ASN A 542 33.81 10.02 11.41
N SER A 543 32.56 9.99 11.87
CA SER A 543 31.44 10.78 11.37
C SER A 543 30.56 11.28 12.53
N SER A 544 29.50 12.05 12.23
CA SER A 544 28.53 12.49 13.24
C SER A 544 27.33 11.54 13.40
N LEU A 545 27.39 10.36 12.79
CA LEU A 545 26.37 9.30 12.91
C LEU A 545 26.03 9.02 14.40
N PRO A 546 24.75 8.88 14.80
CA PRO A 546 24.35 8.86 16.21
C PRO A 546 24.41 7.47 16.88
N SER A 547 24.53 6.41 16.07
CA SER A 547 24.73 5.03 16.47
C SER A 547 25.32 4.25 15.29
N ASN A 548 26.16 3.24 15.56
CA ASN A 548 26.64 2.34 14.51
C ASN A 548 25.54 1.41 13.97
N ASN A 549 24.46 1.17 14.71
CA ASN A 549 23.42 0.24 14.26
C ASN A 549 22.44 0.97 13.34
N ILE A 550 22.67 0.82 12.03
CA ILE A 550 21.76 1.35 11.01
C ILE A 550 20.55 0.42 10.93
N GLU A 551 19.35 0.98 10.98
CA GLU A 551 18.11 0.25 10.76
C GLU A 551 17.69 0.41 9.30
N THR A 552 17.49 1.65 8.86
CA THR A 552 16.81 2.02 7.61
C THR A 552 17.54 3.17 6.91
N LEU A 553 17.42 3.23 5.59
CA LEU A 553 18.04 4.23 4.71
C LEU A 553 17.03 4.75 3.69
N LEU A 554 17.01 6.06 3.47
CA LEU A 554 16.19 6.70 2.44
C LEU A 554 16.97 7.83 1.75
N LEU A 555 17.08 7.77 0.43
CA LEU A 555 17.65 8.85 -0.38
C LEU A 555 16.60 9.95 -0.60
N ASP A 556 16.97 11.21 -0.46
CA ASP A 556 16.10 12.35 -0.72
C ASP A 556 16.27 12.94 -2.13
N ASN A 557 15.30 13.78 -2.51
CA ASN A 557 15.22 14.41 -3.83
C ASN A 557 16.34 15.46 -4.10
N GLN A 558 17.30 15.64 -3.19
CA GLN A 558 18.45 16.55 -3.30
C GLN A 558 19.80 15.81 -3.30
N ASP A 559 19.78 14.48 -3.48
CA ASP A 559 20.94 13.59 -3.44
C ASP A 559 21.57 13.49 -2.01
N GLY A 560 20.78 13.77 -0.97
CA GLY A 560 21.11 13.52 0.44
C GLY A 560 20.54 12.18 0.96
N LEU A 561 21.08 11.68 2.07
CA LEU A 561 20.72 10.39 2.66
C LEU A 561 20.18 10.55 4.08
N TRP A 562 18.94 10.11 4.30
CA TRP A 562 18.35 9.92 5.63
C TRP A 562 18.66 8.52 6.15
N ILE A 563 18.99 8.45 7.43
CA ILE A 563 19.57 7.28 8.09
C ILE A 563 18.86 7.09 9.43
N GLY A 564 17.98 6.09 9.51
CA GLY A 564 17.37 5.69 10.78
C GLY A 564 18.30 4.73 11.53
N THR A 565 18.45 4.94 12.83
CA THR A 565 19.32 4.13 13.70
C THR A 565 18.61 3.73 15.00
N PHE A 566 19.15 2.71 15.67
CA PHE A 566 18.74 2.30 17.00
C PHE A 566 19.92 2.19 17.96
N TRP A 567 19.65 2.10 19.26
CA TRP A 567 20.65 2.03 20.32
C TRP A 567 20.37 0.88 21.30
N TRP A 568 21.44 0.28 21.85
CA TRP A 568 21.35 -0.74 22.91
C TRP A 568 22.32 -0.52 24.08
N ASP A 569 23.20 0.50 24.00
CA ASP A 569 24.14 0.86 25.08
C ASP A 569 23.71 2.13 25.85
N LEU A 570 24.43 2.47 26.91
CA LEU A 570 24.09 3.59 27.81
C LEU A 570 24.83 4.91 27.48
N GLU A 571 25.59 4.95 26.38
CA GLU A 571 26.44 6.08 25.99
C GLU A 571 25.97 6.74 24.68
N HIS A 572 25.37 5.98 23.76
CA HIS A 572 24.87 6.45 22.47
C HIS A 572 23.33 6.53 22.46
N GLN A 573 22.78 7.58 21.85
CA GLN A 573 21.34 7.86 21.92
C GLN A 573 20.53 7.36 20.72
N GLY A 574 21.14 6.98 19.59
CA GLY A 574 20.41 6.60 18.37
C GLY A 574 19.63 7.76 17.75
N GLY A 575 18.57 7.44 17.00
CA GLY A 575 17.67 8.41 16.35
C GLY A 575 17.87 8.51 14.84
N LEU A 576 17.45 9.64 14.27
CA LEU A 576 17.50 9.93 12.84
C LEU A 576 18.70 10.81 12.50
N ALA A 577 19.42 10.47 11.44
CA ALA A 577 20.46 11.32 10.87
C ALA A 577 20.16 11.66 9.40
N HIS A 578 20.68 12.80 8.96
CA HIS A 578 20.68 13.25 7.57
C HIS A 578 22.11 13.58 7.16
N PHE A 579 22.60 12.91 6.13
CA PHE A 579 23.88 13.19 5.48
C PHE A 579 23.61 13.87 4.13
N SER A 580 23.80 15.19 4.07
CA SER A 580 23.47 16.00 2.90
C SER A 580 24.47 15.83 1.75
N ALA A 581 24.07 16.23 0.53
CA ALA A 581 24.91 16.13 -0.66
C ALA A 581 26.20 16.98 -0.59
N ASP A 582 26.25 18.01 0.27
CA ASP A 582 27.47 18.77 0.62
C ASP A 582 28.25 18.17 1.82
N HIS A 583 27.96 16.90 2.14
CA HIS A 583 28.59 16.06 3.15
C HIS A 583 28.50 16.59 4.60
N GLN A 584 27.45 17.35 4.91
CA GLN A 584 27.16 17.77 6.29
C GLN A 584 26.25 16.75 6.98
N TRP A 585 26.24 16.77 8.31
CA TRP A 585 25.45 15.86 9.14
C TRP A 585 24.47 16.65 10.02
N THR A 586 23.19 16.32 9.94
CA THR A 586 22.14 16.82 10.86
C THR A 586 21.55 15.64 11.63
N ILE A 587 21.35 15.79 12.94
CA ILE A 587 21.00 14.69 13.85
C ILE A 587 19.76 15.06 14.67
N PHE A 588 18.79 14.15 14.73
CA PHE A 588 17.51 14.30 15.44
C PHE A 588 17.30 13.12 16.41
N ASN A 589 16.96 13.45 17.66
CA ASN A 589 16.62 12.51 18.73
C ASN A 589 15.64 13.17 19.73
N THR A 590 15.15 12.41 20.71
CA THR A 590 14.20 12.81 21.76
C THR A 590 14.64 14.02 22.60
N SER A 591 15.90 14.44 22.53
CA SER A 591 16.42 15.62 23.26
C SER A 591 16.43 16.91 22.45
N ASN A 592 16.33 16.83 21.12
CA ASN A 592 16.38 17.99 20.20
C ASN A 592 15.29 18.02 19.12
N SER A 593 14.41 17.01 19.07
CA SER A 593 13.33 16.87 18.09
C SER A 593 12.09 16.21 18.72
N PRO A 594 10.91 16.25 18.09
CA PRO A 594 9.69 15.60 18.59
C PRO A 594 9.65 14.07 18.48
N LEU A 595 10.75 13.39 18.09
CA LEU A 595 10.80 11.92 18.05
C LEU A 595 10.40 11.33 19.41
N PRO A 596 9.41 10.42 19.49
CA PRO A 596 8.96 9.81 20.74
C PRO A 596 9.99 8.79 21.27
N MET A 597 10.73 8.16 20.36
CA MET A 597 11.78 7.18 20.63
C MET A 597 12.95 7.39 19.67
N ASN A 598 14.15 7.02 20.10
CA ASN A 598 15.37 7.06 19.27
C ASN A 598 15.66 5.74 18.55
N TRP A 599 14.62 4.95 18.29
CA TRP A 599 14.65 3.82 17.38
C TRP A 599 13.77 4.24 16.20
N VAL A 600 14.40 4.48 15.06
CA VAL A 600 13.69 4.76 13.81
C VAL A 600 13.62 3.44 13.05
N THR A 601 12.44 2.85 12.95
CA THR A 601 12.24 1.51 12.35
C THR A 601 12.30 1.57 10.82
N THR A 602 11.66 2.57 10.22
CA THR A 602 11.65 2.77 8.77
C THR A 602 11.43 4.24 8.39
N LEU A 603 11.66 4.56 7.12
CA LEU A 603 11.54 5.89 6.51
C LEU A 603 10.83 5.78 5.16
N SER A 604 9.98 6.75 4.84
CA SER A 604 9.40 6.89 3.49
C SER A 604 9.37 8.37 3.08
N ASN A 605 9.42 8.66 1.78
CA ASN A 605 9.17 10.04 1.31
C ASN A 605 7.67 10.31 1.26
N ASP A 606 7.26 11.58 1.17
CA ASP A 606 5.85 11.99 1.09
C ASP A 606 5.39 12.41 -0.33
N GLY A 607 6.20 12.15 -1.35
CA GLY A 607 5.98 12.59 -2.74
C GLY A 607 6.16 14.10 -2.98
N GLN A 608 6.21 14.93 -1.93
CA GLN A 608 6.24 16.39 -2.00
C GLN A 608 7.59 16.99 -1.54
N GLY A 609 8.46 16.17 -0.94
CA GLY A 609 9.81 16.53 -0.51
C GLY A 609 9.98 16.74 0.99
N GLY A 610 9.01 16.28 1.79
CA GLY A 610 9.17 15.94 3.20
C GLY A 610 9.36 14.43 3.40
N LEU A 611 9.19 13.98 4.64
CA LEU A 611 9.63 12.67 5.14
C LEU A 611 8.64 12.08 6.15
N TRP A 612 8.26 10.83 5.96
CA TRP A 612 7.59 9.99 6.95
C TRP A 612 8.61 9.16 7.72
N ILE A 613 8.45 9.10 9.05
CA ILE A 613 9.41 8.50 9.99
C ILE A 613 8.65 7.57 10.92
N ALA A 614 8.94 6.27 10.87
CA ALA A 614 8.37 5.31 11.81
C ALA A 614 9.26 5.14 13.05
N THR A 615 8.62 4.89 14.19
CA THR A 615 9.26 4.47 15.43
C THR A 615 8.38 3.44 16.14
N PRO A 616 8.89 2.68 17.13
CA PRO A 616 8.06 1.83 17.99
C PRO A 616 7.05 2.61 18.88
N GLY A 617 7.09 3.94 18.86
CA GLY A 617 6.22 4.83 19.60
C GLY A 617 5.26 5.64 18.73
N GLY A 618 5.10 5.31 17.44
CA GLY A 618 4.20 5.98 16.49
C GLY A 618 4.91 6.56 15.26
N LEU A 619 4.10 7.18 14.39
CA LEU A 619 4.52 7.77 13.12
C LEU A 619 4.79 9.27 13.26
N LEU A 620 5.75 9.80 12.48
CA LEU A 620 5.97 11.23 12.34
C LEU A 620 6.00 11.63 10.86
N HIS A 621 5.58 12.87 10.60
CA HIS A 621 5.82 13.57 9.34
C HIS A 621 6.72 14.77 9.60
N LEU A 622 7.76 14.92 8.78
CA LEU A 622 8.65 16.07 8.73
C LEU A 622 8.48 16.75 7.38
N SER A 623 7.84 17.92 7.35
CA SER A 623 7.58 18.65 6.11
C SER A 623 8.84 19.28 5.51
N ILE A 624 8.76 19.62 4.23
CA ILE A 624 9.75 20.44 3.49
C ILE A 624 10.09 21.78 4.20
N GLU A 625 9.20 22.29 5.05
CA GLU A 625 9.36 23.50 5.86
C GLU A 625 9.92 23.22 7.27
N ASN A 626 10.42 22.00 7.51
CA ASN A 626 10.92 21.49 8.79
C ASN A 626 9.85 21.49 9.92
N GLN A 627 8.56 21.41 9.56
CA GLN A 627 7.49 21.26 10.55
C GLN A 627 7.30 19.76 10.88
N TRP A 628 7.11 19.45 12.16
CA TRP A 628 6.96 18.09 12.66
C TRP A 628 5.51 17.83 13.09
N THR A 629 4.95 16.72 12.63
CA THR A 629 3.66 16.15 13.10
C THR A 629 3.89 14.74 13.63
N PHE A 630 3.08 14.30 14.61
CA PHE A 630 3.20 12.99 15.25
C PHE A 630 1.82 12.32 15.37
N PHE A 631 1.75 11.02 15.07
CA PHE A 631 0.54 10.21 15.04
C PHE A 631 0.71 8.92 15.85
N ASP A 632 -0.27 8.64 16.72
CA ASP A 632 -0.40 7.41 17.50
C ASP A 632 -1.87 6.95 17.57
N GLU A 633 -2.11 5.81 18.23
CA GLU A 633 -3.43 5.21 18.46
C GLU A 633 -4.43 6.12 19.21
N THR A 634 -3.98 7.22 19.80
CA THR A 634 -4.80 8.14 20.61
C THR A 634 -5.22 9.41 19.86
N ASN A 635 -4.53 9.74 18.75
CA ASN A 635 -4.76 10.97 17.99
C ASN A 635 -5.02 10.74 16.49
N SER A 636 -5.03 9.50 16.02
CA SER A 636 -5.14 9.14 14.61
C SER A 636 -5.84 7.79 14.40
N GLY A 637 -6.12 7.41 13.15
CA GLY A 637 -6.62 6.08 12.78
C GLY A 637 -5.52 5.01 12.65
N LEU A 638 -4.36 5.20 13.28
CA LEU A 638 -3.30 4.22 13.35
C LEU A 638 -3.73 3.04 14.24
N ASN A 639 -3.65 1.83 13.70
CA ASN A 639 -4.01 0.59 14.39
C ASN A 639 -3.02 0.23 15.52
N ASP A 640 -1.72 0.29 15.30
CA ASP A 640 -0.68 0.06 16.32
C ASP A 640 0.49 1.06 16.12
N LYS A 641 0.96 1.62 17.23
CA LYS A 641 2.12 2.53 17.27
C LYS A 641 3.45 1.85 16.97
N PHE A 642 3.56 0.52 17.08
CA PHE A 642 4.77 -0.22 16.72
C PHE A 642 4.83 -0.49 15.21
N ILE A 643 5.11 0.58 14.46
CA ILE A 643 5.25 0.54 13.01
C ILE A 643 6.58 -0.14 12.64
N SER A 644 6.49 -1.19 11.83
CA SER A 644 7.63 -1.93 11.28
C SER A 644 8.04 -1.40 9.91
N THR A 645 7.08 -1.07 9.05
CA THR A 645 7.32 -0.76 7.65
C THR A 645 6.35 0.28 7.10
N LEU A 646 6.80 1.04 6.09
CA LEU A 646 6.13 2.21 5.51
C LEU A 646 6.34 2.20 4.00
N LEU A 647 5.29 2.54 3.26
CA LEU A 647 5.31 2.52 1.80
C LEU A 647 4.34 3.56 1.24
N LEU A 648 4.89 4.61 0.61
CA LEU A 648 4.11 5.52 -0.23
C LEU A 648 3.68 4.80 -1.51
N ASP A 649 2.45 5.03 -1.96
CA ASP A 649 1.93 4.53 -3.24
C ASP A 649 1.89 5.59 -4.34
N GLN A 650 1.56 5.15 -5.56
CA GLN A 650 1.50 6.00 -6.75
C GLN A 650 0.38 7.05 -6.69
N GLN A 651 -0.57 6.91 -5.76
CA GLN A 651 -1.69 7.83 -5.52
C GLN A 651 -1.41 8.81 -4.36
N SER A 652 -0.19 8.82 -3.81
CA SER A 652 0.21 9.57 -2.60
C SER A 652 -0.53 9.13 -1.32
N GLY A 653 -1.07 7.91 -1.30
CA GLY A 653 -1.45 7.21 -0.08
C GLY A 653 -0.21 6.61 0.62
N LEU A 654 -0.31 6.40 1.92
CA LEU A 654 0.75 5.81 2.75
C LEU A 654 0.25 4.52 3.40
N TRP A 655 0.88 3.40 3.06
CA TRP A 655 0.69 2.12 3.71
C TRP A 655 1.62 1.99 4.91
N ILE A 656 1.09 1.49 6.02
CA ILE A 656 1.71 1.46 7.34
C ILE A 656 1.57 0.05 7.91
N GLY A 657 2.65 -0.71 7.93
CA GLY A 657 2.70 -2.04 8.54
C GLY A 657 3.10 -1.96 10.01
N THR A 658 2.43 -2.75 10.86
CA THR A 658 2.68 -2.80 12.31
C THR A 658 3.04 -4.20 12.78
N LEU A 659 3.63 -4.31 13.97
CA LEU A 659 4.00 -5.61 14.56
C LEU A 659 2.86 -6.31 15.33
N GLY A 660 1.81 -5.58 15.70
CA GLY A 660 0.67 -6.10 16.47
C GLY A 660 -0.65 -6.22 15.68
N ASP A 661 -1.15 -5.11 15.12
CA ASP A 661 -2.55 -4.96 14.68
C ASP A 661 -2.74 -4.95 13.14
N GLY A 662 -1.79 -5.46 12.36
CA GLY A 662 -1.88 -5.57 10.90
C GLY A 662 -1.50 -4.30 10.14
N LEU A 663 -2.24 -4.00 9.07
CA LEU A 663 -1.92 -2.96 8.09
C LEU A 663 -2.90 -1.79 8.16
N THR A 664 -2.39 -0.57 8.28
CA THR A 664 -3.16 0.66 8.10
C THR A 664 -2.83 1.33 6.76
N TYR A 665 -3.82 1.98 6.16
CA TYR A 665 -3.68 2.82 4.96
C TYR A 665 -4.16 4.24 5.26
N LEU A 666 -3.34 5.24 4.95
CA LEU A 666 -3.62 6.67 5.11
C LEU A 666 -3.73 7.35 3.74
N THR A 667 -4.81 8.09 3.52
CA THR A 667 -5.09 8.84 2.28
C THR A 667 -5.56 10.26 2.59
N PHE A 668 -5.43 11.18 1.63
CA PHE A 668 -5.81 12.58 1.80
C PHE A 668 -6.92 12.96 0.80
N GLY A 669 -8.13 13.16 1.32
CA GLY A 669 -9.36 13.36 0.54
C GLY A 669 -9.68 14.81 0.15
N GLN A 670 -10.86 14.99 -0.45
CA GLN A 670 -11.41 16.29 -0.89
C GLN A 670 -12.14 17.01 0.25
N LYS A 671 -12.22 18.35 0.19
CA LYS A 671 -12.82 19.16 1.27
C LYS A 671 -14.30 18.86 1.52
N THR A 672 -15.01 18.32 0.53
CA THR A 672 -16.41 17.93 0.65
C THR A 672 -16.61 16.58 1.35
N ALA A 673 -15.60 15.70 1.38
CA ALA A 673 -15.64 14.47 2.17
C ALA A 673 -15.61 14.74 3.68
N LEU A 674 -14.88 15.78 4.11
CA LEU A 674 -14.79 16.27 5.49
C LEU A 674 -16.15 16.36 6.16
N CYS A 675 -17.06 17.09 5.51
CA CYS A 675 -18.40 17.40 6.02
C CYS A 675 -19.39 16.23 5.86
N THR A 676 -18.90 15.03 5.52
CA THR A 676 -19.64 13.77 5.60
C THR A 676 -19.10 12.83 6.68
N GLN A 677 -17.88 13.08 7.20
CA GLN A 677 -17.35 12.38 8.37
C GLN A 677 -17.91 12.97 9.66
N GLN A 678 -18.17 12.11 10.65
CA GLN A 678 -18.99 12.45 11.83
C GLN A 678 -18.25 13.28 12.90
N ALA A 679 -17.01 13.71 12.64
CA ALA A 679 -16.10 14.35 13.60
C ALA A 679 -15.82 15.84 13.34
N VAL A 680 -16.11 16.38 12.15
CA VAL A 680 -15.89 17.81 11.81
C VAL A 680 -17.11 18.64 12.24
N ASP A 681 -16.89 19.80 12.84
CA ASP A 681 -17.97 20.62 13.40
C ASP A 681 -18.67 21.53 12.36
N ASP A 682 -19.97 21.80 12.59
CA ASP A 682 -20.83 22.61 11.71
C ASP A 682 -20.24 23.99 11.35
N ALA A 683 -19.51 24.65 12.26
CA ALA A 683 -18.96 25.97 12.05
C ALA A 683 -17.66 25.94 11.24
N THR A 684 -16.82 24.92 11.46
CA THR A 684 -15.60 24.70 10.66
C THR A 684 -15.96 24.25 9.24
N CYS A 685 -16.94 23.35 9.07
CA CYS A 685 -17.52 23.03 7.75
C CYS A 685 -18.16 24.26 7.07
N GLN A 686 -18.88 25.11 7.79
CA GLN A 686 -19.39 26.38 7.24
C GLN A 686 -18.27 27.36 6.84
N ALA A 687 -17.12 27.34 7.51
CA ALA A 687 -15.96 28.16 7.16
C ALA A 687 -15.22 27.65 5.91
N LEU A 688 -15.09 26.33 5.76
CA LEU A 688 -14.48 25.70 4.59
C LEU A 688 -15.36 25.82 3.34
N GLN A 689 -16.68 25.68 3.49
CA GLN A 689 -17.67 25.90 2.43
C GLN A 689 -17.98 27.40 2.19
N ALA A 690 -17.33 28.33 2.88
CA ALA A 690 -17.66 29.76 2.80
C ALA A 690 -17.30 30.42 1.46
N ASN A 691 -16.31 29.89 0.72
CA ASN A 691 -15.86 30.43 -0.56
C ASN A 691 -16.70 29.84 -1.71
N GLN A 692 -17.70 30.57 -2.21
CA GLN A 692 -18.52 30.07 -3.31
C GLN A 692 -17.77 30.24 -4.63
N ARG A 693 -17.33 29.12 -5.22
CA ARG A 693 -16.63 29.06 -6.52
C ARG A 693 -17.38 28.16 -7.52
N ALA A 694 -17.11 28.38 -8.80
CA ALA A 694 -17.55 27.51 -9.88
C ALA A 694 -16.68 27.70 -11.12
N ALA A 695 -16.40 26.60 -11.82
CA ALA A 695 -15.86 26.58 -13.17
C ALA A 695 -16.70 25.66 -14.06
N ILE A 696 -16.72 25.91 -15.37
CA ILE A 696 -17.35 25.07 -16.38
C ILE A 696 -16.34 24.86 -17.52
N ILE A 697 -16.11 23.63 -17.92
CA ILE A 697 -15.31 23.26 -19.09
C ILE A 697 -16.26 22.57 -20.09
N ILE A 698 -16.20 22.96 -21.36
CA ILE A 698 -17.03 22.41 -22.43
C ILE A 698 -16.13 21.93 -23.57
N ALA A 699 -16.05 20.61 -23.73
CA ALA A 699 -15.35 19.93 -24.82
C ALA A 699 -16.34 19.64 -25.96
N GLY A 700 -16.37 20.52 -26.97
CA GLY A 700 -17.37 20.50 -28.04
C GLY A 700 -17.17 19.42 -29.12
N GLY A 701 -17.89 19.57 -30.24
CA GLY A 701 -17.71 18.80 -31.48
C GLY A 701 -18.19 17.35 -31.47
N GLY A 702 -17.90 16.63 -30.40
CA GLY A 702 -18.26 15.23 -30.22
C GLY A 702 -17.14 14.25 -30.55
N ALA A 703 -17.02 13.20 -29.73
CA ALA A 703 -16.06 12.09 -29.85
C ALA A 703 -16.40 11.07 -30.97
N GLN A 704 -16.95 11.51 -32.10
CA GLN A 704 -17.23 10.61 -33.23
C GLN A 704 -15.94 10.30 -33.99
N SER A 705 -15.81 9.07 -34.52
CA SER A 705 -14.62 8.58 -35.23
C SER A 705 -14.26 9.34 -36.54
N GLU A 706 -15.11 10.27 -36.99
CA GLU A 706 -14.81 11.20 -38.07
C GLU A 706 -14.14 12.51 -37.58
N ASN A 707 -14.27 12.87 -36.29
CA ASN A 707 -13.70 14.07 -35.69
C ASN A 707 -12.21 13.86 -35.37
N THR A 708 -11.37 13.95 -36.38
CA THR A 708 -9.90 13.81 -36.32
C THR A 708 -9.17 14.89 -35.48
N LEU A 709 -9.89 15.66 -34.66
CA LEU A 709 -9.38 16.61 -33.67
C LEU A 709 -9.75 16.25 -32.22
N TRP A 710 -10.62 15.25 -32.00
CA TRP A 710 -11.13 14.90 -30.67
C TRP A 710 -10.01 14.69 -29.63
N ASP A 711 -9.00 13.89 -29.96
CA ASP A 711 -7.84 13.58 -29.10
C ASP A 711 -7.00 14.83 -28.73
N THR A 712 -7.24 15.97 -29.39
CA THR A 712 -6.64 17.28 -29.11
C THR A 712 -7.60 18.15 -28.29
N THR A 713 -8.90 18.15 -28.62
CA THR A 713 -9.97 18.78 -27.82
C THR A 713 -9.97 18.22 -26.39
N GLU A 714 -10.08 16.90 -26.22
CA GLU A 714 -10.06 16.18 -24.94
C GLU A 714 -8.79 16.48 -24.14
N PHE A 715 -7.62 16.38 -24.78
CA PHE A 715 -6.33 16.69 -24.13
C PHE A 715 -6.26 18.14 -23.64
N ILE A 716 -6.72 19.12 -24.42
CA ILE A 716 -6.68 20.54 -24.03
C ILE A 716 -7.70 20.82 -22.91
N SER A 717 -8.91 20.26 -22.96
CA SER A 717 -9.90 20.43 -21.88
C SER A 717 -9.45 19.77 -20.58
N SER A 718 -8.82 18.59 -20.64
CA SER A 718 -8.25 17.95 -19.45
C SER A 718 -7.09 18.75 -18.84
N ASN A 719 -6.28 19.46 -19.64
CA ASN A 719 -5.26 20.37 -19.10
C ASN A 719 -5.87 21.54 -18.29
N PHE A 720 -7.04 22.08 -18.69
CA PHE A 720 -7.72 23.12 -17.90
C PHE A 720 -8.27 22.59 -16.58
N TYR A 721 -8.84 21.39 -16.58
CA TYR A 721 -9.31 20.74 -15.36
C TYR A 721 -8.15 20.54 -14.37
N ASN A 722 -7.01 19.99 -14.83
CA ASN A 722 -5.83 19.80 -13.99
C ASN A 722 -5.27 21.12 -13.41
N VAL A 723 -5.32 22.21 -14.19
CA VAL A 723 -4.92 23.55 -13.73
C VAL A 723 -5.89 24.11 -12.68
N LEU A 724 -7.19 23.80 -12.75
CA LEU A 724 -8.17 24.20 -11.73
C LEU A 724 -7.99 23.41 -10.43
N ASN A 725 -7.83 22.08 -10.52
CA ASN A 725 -7.56 21.19 -9.39
C ASN A 725 -6.29 21.61 -8.64
N LYS A 726 -5.16 21.78 -9.35
CA LYS A 726 -3.91 22.34 -8.79
C LYS A 726 -4.06 23.73 -8.16
N ARG A 727 -5.01 24.55 -8.64
CA ARG A 727 -5.37 25.86 -8.07
C ARG A 727 -6.45 25.75 -6.97
N GLY A 728 -6.67 24.55 -6.45
CA GLY A 728 -7.47 24.25 -5.26
C GLY A 728 -8.98 24.24 -5.48
N PHE A 729 -9.46 24.06 -6.71
CA PHE A 729 -10.88 23.75 -6.97
C PHE A 729 -11.16 22.29 -6.65
N ASP A 730 -12.20 22.03 -5.86
CA ASP A 730 -12.68 20.67 -5.58
C ASP A 730 -13.53 20.16 -6.77
N ASN A 731 -13.68 18.83 -6.91
CA ASN A 731 -14.31 18.24 -8.11
C ASN A 731 -15.74 18.76 -8.35
N ASP A 732 -16.53 18.95 -7.29
CA ASP A 732 -17.90 19.47 -7.40
C ASP A 732 -17.97 21.00 -7.58
N GLU A 733 -16.83 21.70 -7.67
CA GLU A 733 -16.75 23.10 -8.12
C GLU A 733 -16.41 23.21 -9.62
N ILE A 734 -16.20 22.10 -10.34
CA ILE A 734 -15.87 22.08 -11.78
C ILE A 734 -16.92 21.24 -12.52
N TYR A 735 -17.69 21.86 -13.43
CA TYR A 735 -18.59 21.14 -14.31
C TYR A 735 -17.89 20.81 -15.64
N TYR A 736 -17.49 19.56 -15.85
CA TYR A 736 -16.73 19.15 -17.06
C TYR A 736 -17.65 18.47 -18.09
N LEU A 737 -18.28 19.27 -18.94
CA LEU A 737 -19.20 18.83 -19.96
C LEU A 737 -18.46 18.28 -21.20
N THR A 738 -18.54 16.97 -21.39
CA THR A 738 -17.94 16.21 -22.50
C THR A 738 -18.95 15.21 -23.09
N PRO A 739 -18.88 14.86 -24.39
CA PRO A 739 -19.65 13.76 -24.99
C PRO A 739 -19.25 12.35 -24.51
N LYS A 740 -18.08 12.18 -23.88
CA LYS A 740 -17.53 10.90 -23.41
C LYS A 740 -17.86 10.72 -21.92
N GLY A 741 -18.41 9.57 -21.54
CA GLY A 741 -18.96 9.30 -20.21
C GLY A 741 -17.95 9.00 -19.11
N TRP A 742 -16.67 8.90 -19.48
CA TRP A 742 -15.53 8.67 -18.58
C TRP A 742 -14.33 9.52 -18.98
N SER A 743 -13.33 9.64 -18.11
CA SER A 743 -12.00 10.13 -18.46
C SER A 743 -10.95 9.58 -17.49
N ASP A 744 -9.72 9.50 -17.99
CA ASP A 744 -8.51 9.05 -17.30
C ASP A 744 -7.53 10.23 -17.32
N PHE A 745 -7.31 10.81 -16.14
CA PHE A 745 -6.51 12.02 -15.90
C PHE A 745 -5.21 11.75 -15.16
N ASN A 746 -5.17 10.69 -14.35
CA ASN A 746 -4.00 10.27 -13.58
C ASN A 746 -3.10 9.29 -14.37
N GLY A 747 -3.65 8.60 -15.38
CA GLY A 747 -2.97 7.59 -16.19
C GLY A 747 -3.19 6.14 -15.73
N ASP A 748 -4.15 5.87 -14.84
CA ASP A 748 -4.39 4.53 -14.27
C ASP A 748 -5.27 3.62 -15.15
N GLY A 749 -5.91 4.18 -16.18
CA GLY A 749 -6.74 3.45 -17.14
C GLY A 749 -8.20 3.21 -16.73
N PHE A 750 -8.65 3.73 -15.59
CA PHE A 750 -10.03 3.65 -15.12
C PHE A 750 -10.85 4.91 -15.48
N ASP A 751 -12.00 5.13 -14.82
CA ASP A 751 -12.79 6.34 -14.93
C ASP A 751 -12.72 7.13 -13.62
N ASP A 752 -12.12 8.33 -13.66
CA ASP A 752 -12.07 9.25 -12.51
C ASP A 752 -13.47 9.70 -12.04
N HIS A 753 -14.53 9.46 -12.83
CA HIS A 753 -15.90 9.92 -12.63
C HIS A 753 -16.10 11.46 -12.63
N ILE A 754 -15.07 12.23 -13.00
CA ILE A 754 -15.05 13.70 -12.98
C ILE A 754 -15.64 14.38 -14.24
N VAL A 755 -16.50 13.66 -14.97
CA VAL A 755 -17.10 14.14 -16.23
C VAL A 755 -18.63 14.24 -16.15
N ASP A 756 -19.15 15.45 -16.36
CA ASP A 756 -20.58 15.78 -16.44
C ASP A 756 -21.18 15.45 -17.81
N ALA A 757 -20.86 14.25 -18.31
CA ALA A 757 -21.32 13.79 -19.60
C ALA A 757 -22.84 13.51 -19.59
N PRO A 758 -23.55 13.74 -20.71
CA PRO A 758 -24.92 13.27 -20.88
C PRO A 758 -25.03 11.75 -20.66
N LYS A 759 -26.00 11.30 -19.85
CA LYS A 759 -26.21 9.87 -19.53
C LYS A 759 -27.57 9.39 -20.09
N PRO A 760 -27.63 8.34 -20.93
CA PRO A 760 -26.50 7.60 -21.53
C PRO A 760 -25.69 8.49 -22.49
N GLU A 761 -24.43 8.09 -22.76
CA GLU A 761 -23.51 8.82 -23.63
C GLU A 761 -24.15 9.24 -24.96
N ARG A 762 -24.08 10.53 -25.24
CA ARG A 762 -24.57 11.13 -26.49
C ARG A 762 -23.84 12.44 -26.76
N PRO A 763 -23.90 12.98 -27.99
CA PRO A 763 -23.35 14.30 -28.27
C PRO A 763 -24.05 15.40 -27.45
N ILE A 764 -23.28 16.46 -27.16
CA ILE A 764 -23.72 17.64 -26.41
C ILE A 764 -24.76 18.43 -27.22
N THR A 765 -25.82 18.91 -26.57
CA THR A 765 -26.82 19.84 -27.11
C THR A 765 -26.84 21.16 -26.32
N ILE A 766 -27.63 22.15 -26.77
CA ILE A 766 -27.77 23.45 -26.10
C ILE A 766 -28.36 23.28 -24.68
N GLU A 767 -29.20 22.28 -24.47
CA GLU A 767 -29.79 21.93 -23.18
C GLU A 767 -28.74 21.51 -22.14
N ASP A 768 -27.65 20.87 -22.55
CA ASP A 768 -26.56 20.48 -21.64
C ASP A 768 -25.71 21.69 -21.24
N VAL A 769 -25.42 22.59 -22.19
CA VAL A 769 -24.76 23.88 -21.91
C VAL A 769 -25.62 24.73 -20.97
N LYS A 770 -26.95 24.68 -21.13
CA LYS A 770 -27.90 25.30 -20.21
C LYS A 770 -27.89 24.60 -18.84
N ALA A 771 -27.79 23.27 -18.78
CA ALA A 771 -27.72 22.52 -17.51
C ALA A 771 -26.46 22.89 -16.71
N ALA A 772 -25.31 23.02 -17.37
CA ALA A 772 -24.07 23.52 -16.76
C ALA A 772 -24.25 24.93 -16.15
N LEU A 773 -24.89 25.84 -16.90
CA LEU A 773 -25.15 27.20 -16.41
C LEU A 773 -26.24 27.26 -15.32
N ASP A 774 -27.19 26.34 -15.30
CA ASP A 774 -28.16 26.19 -14.20
C ASP A 774 -27.52 25.58 -12.94
N TRP A 775 -26.58 24.64 -13.07
CA TRP A 775 -25.74 24.10 -11.98
C TRP A 775 -24.88 25.21 -11.33
N ALA A 776 -24.31 26.12 -12.14
CA ALA A 776 -23.58 27.28 -11.63
C ALA A 776 -24.53 28.31 -11.00
N LYS A 777 -25.72 28.52 -11.59
CA LYS A 777 -26.75 29.41 -11.06
C LYS A 777 -27.26 28.96 -9.68
N ALA A 778 -27.34 27.65 -9.45
CA ALA A 778 -27.74 27.08 -8.16
C ALA A 778 -26.74 27.40 -7.03
N ARG A 779 -25.46 27.67 -7.34
CA ARG A 779 -24.42 28.08 -6.39
C ARG A 779 -24.52 29.55 -5.96
N GLY A 780 -25.42 30.34 -6.53
CA GLY A 780 -25.72 31.68 -6.04
C GLY A 780 -24.65 32.71 -6.38
N LYS A 781 -24.10 33.41 -5.37
CA LYS A 781 -23.26 34.60 -5.53
C LYS A 781 -21.80 34.24 -5.24
N LEU A 782 -21.04 34.00 -6.30
CA LEU A 782 -19.65 33.55 -6.22
C LEU A 782 -18.69 34.68 -5.80
N ASP A 783 -17.66 34.30 -5.04
CA ASP A 783 -16.56 35.16 -4.59
C ASP A 783 -15.51 35.41 -5.69
N LEU A 784 -15.36 34.44 -6.60
CA LEU A 784 -14.60 34.55 -7.84
C LEU A 784 -15.57 34.70 -9.05
N PRO A 785 -15.08 35.11 -10.23
CA PRO A 785 -15.88 35.04 -11.46
C PRO A 785 -16.22 33.58 -11.77
N LEU A 786 -17.31 33.35 -12.48
CA LEU A 786 -17.47 32.07 -13.16
C LEU A 786 -16.39 31.97 -14.25
N TYR A 787 -15.58 30.92 -14.19
CA TYR A 787 -14.64 30.57 -15.24
C TYR A 787 -15.34 29.62 -16.23
N LEU A 788 -15.44 30.00 -17.50
CA LEU A 788 -16.05 29.16 -18.53
C LEU A 788 -15.05 28.96 -19.68
N PHE A 789 -14.66 27.72 -19.92
CA PHE A 789 -13.75 27.33 -21.00
C PHE A 789 -14.51 26.57 -22.07
N PHE A 790 -14.62 27.12 -23.28
CA PHE A 790 -15.20 26.45 -24.45
C PHE A 790 -14.10 26.12 -25.45
N ILE A 791 -13.93 24.83 -25.79
CA ILE A 791 -12.88 24.33 -26.68
C ILE A 791 -13.53 23.40 -27.71
N ASP A 792 -13.31 23.64 -29.02
CA ASP A 792 -13.46 22.69 -30.15
C ASP A 792 -13.62 23.48 -31.50
N HIS A 793 -14.78 23.38 -32.17
CA HIS A 793 -15.03 23.84 -33.53
C HIS A 793 -16.00 25.01 -33.56
N GLY A 794 -15.86 25.84 -34.59
CA GLY A 794 -16.72 26.98 -34.80
C GLY A 794 -16.80 27.39 -36.27
N SER A 795 -17.74 28.28 -36.54
CA SER A 795 -18.07 28.84 -37.85
C SER A 795 -18.68 30.22 -37.62
N THR A 796 -18.77 31.06 -38.66
CA THR A 796 -19.33 32.42 -38.55
C THR A 796 -20.66 32.41 -37.79
N ASP A 797 -20.65 33.04 -36.61
CA ASP A 797 -21.76 33.17 -35.67
C ASP A 797 -22.33 31.86 -35.06
N LYS A 798 -21.63 30.72 -35.19
CA LYS A 798 -22.01 29.41 -34.59
C LYS A 798 -20.83 28.61 -34.02
N LEU A 799 -20.84 28.35 -32.71
CA LEU A 799 -19.98 27.35 -32.04
C LEU A 799 -20.62 25.96 -32.16
N GLN A 800 -19.81 24.92 -32.23
CA GLN A 800 -20.28 23.57 -32.52
C GLN A 800 -20.23 22.66 -31.28
N LEU A 801 -21.40 22.18 -30.85
CA LEU A 801 -21.55 21.29 -29.70
C LEU A 801 -21.46 19.82 -30.14
N SER A 802 -21.97 19.53 -31.33
CA SER A 802 -21.85 18.22 -31.98
C SER A 802 -21.85 18.33 -33.50
N LYS A 803 -21.73 17.21 -34.22
CA LYS A 803 -21.96 17.15 -35.67
C LYS A 803 -23.36 17.62 -36.11
N ILE A 804 -24.35 17.63 -35.21
CA ILE A 804 -25.73 18.03 -35.49
C ILE A 804 -26.16 19.33 -34.77
N ASP A 805 -25.63 19.62 -33.59
CA ASP A 805 -26.02 20.75 -32.74
C ASP A 805 -24.96 21.85 -32.68
N LYS A 806 -25.42 23.10 -32.77
CA LYS A 806 -24.61 24.32 -32.78
C LYS A 806 -25.31 25.44 -32.04
N ILE A 807 -24.59 26.19 -31.22
CA ILE A 807 -25.12 27.35 -30.50
C ILE A 807 -24.72 28.64 -31.21
N THR A 808 -25.69 29.52 -31.49
CA THR A 808 -25.42 30.84 -32.10
C THR A 808 -24.97 31.86 -31.05
N ALA A 809 -24.33 32.95 -31.48
CA ALA A 809 -23.96 34.04 -30.56
C ALA A 809 -25.16 34.65 -29.80
N PRO A 810 -26.34 34.90 -30.41
CA PRO A 810 -27.52 35.33 -29.68
C PRO A 810 -28.05 34.31 -28.66
N GLU A 811 -28.06 33.01 -28.99
CA GLU A 811 -28.51 31.96 -28.07
C GLU A 811 -27.56 31.82 -26.87
N PHE A 812 -26.24 31.83 -27.11
CA PHE A 812 -25.25 31.77 -26.03
C PHE A 812 -25.31 33.03 -25.16
N LYS A 813 -25.46 34.22 -25.77
CA LYS A 813 -25.71 35.47 -25.02
C LYS A 813 -26.94 35.35 -24.12
N MET A 814 -28.05 34.78 -24.60
CA MET A 814 -29.25 34.60 -23.77
C MET A 814 -28.99 33.73 -22.53
N LEU A 815 -28.22 32.64 -22.66
CA LEU A 815 -27.87 31.80 -21.51
C LEU A 815 -26.93 32.51 -20.52
N LEU A 816 -25.91 33.22 -21.01
CA LEU A 816 -24.97 33.96 -20.16
C LEU A 816 -25.61 35.17 -19.47
N ASP A 817 -26.52 35.87 -20.16
CA ASP A 817 -27.28 36.98 -19.62
C ASP A 817 -28.31 36.51 -18.57
N ASP A 818 -28.96 35.36 -18.78
CA ASP A 818 -29.86 34.75 -17.79
C ASP A 818 -29.11 34.34 -16.51
N TYR A 819 -27.94 33.70 -16.65
CA TYR A 819 -27.04 33.39 -15.54
C TYR A 819 -26.60 34.65 -14.78
N GLN A 820 -26.09 35.68 -15.45
CA GLN A 820 -25.64 36.92 -14.79
C GLN A 820 -26.80 37.77 -14.25
N THR A 821 -28.00 37.69 -14.83
CA THR A 821 -29.23 38.31 -14.27
C THR A 821 -29.62 37.64 -12.95
N ALA A 822 -29.56 36.30 -12.89
CA ALA A 822 -29.99 35.53 -11.72
C ALA A 822 -29.02 35.64 -10.54
N THR A 823 -27.71 35.77 -10.81
CA THR A 823 -26.66 35.65 -9.79
C THR A 823 -25.93 36.95 -9.44
N GLY A 824 -25.84 37.91 -10.37
CA GLY A 824 -24.92 39.05 -10.22
C GLY A 824 -23.44 38.64 -10.18
N ASN A 825 -23.09 37.50 -10.78
CA ASN A 825 -21.70 37.06 -10.91
C ASN A 825 -20.97 37.72 -12.07
N ASP A 826 -19.67 37.91 -11.92
CA ASP A 826 -18.77 38.24 -13.02
C ASP A 826 -18.48 36.97 -13.82
N LEU A 827 -18.13 37.12 -15.10
CA LEU A 827 -17.86 36.00 -16.00
C LEU A 827 -16.52 36.22 -16.73
N LEU A 828 -15.65 35.22 -16.69
CA LEU A 828 -14.49 35.09 -17.56
C LEU A 828 -14.72 33.91 -18.51
N LEU A 829 -14.80 34.21 -19.81
CA LEU A 829 -15.11 33.26 -20.87
C LEU A 829 -13.91 33.11 -21.81
N LEU A 830 -13.34 31.91 -21.89
CA LEU A 830 -12.40 31.52 -22.95
C LEU A 830 -13.16 30.80 -24.06
N ILE A 831 -12.96 31.21 -25.31
CA ILE A 831 -13.47 30.51 -26.49
C ILE A 831 -12.28 30.19 -27.40
N ASP A 832 -11.95 28.90 -27.51
CA ASP A 832 -10.99 28.39 -28.48
C ASP A 832 -11.69 27.53 -29.53
N ALA A 833 -12.00 28.19 -30.65
CA ALA A 833 -12.71 27.61 -31.78
C ALA A 833 -12.43 28.45 -33.03
N CYS A 834 -12.59 27.84 -34.20
CA CYS A 834 -12.54 28.59 -35.47
C CYS A 834 -13.64 29.66 -35.51
N TYR A 835 -13.31 30.87 -36.00
CA TYR A 835 -14.20 32.03 -36.06
C TYR A 835 -14.72 32.51 -34.69
N SER A 836 -14.06 32.14 -33.59
CA SER A 836 -14.43 32.52 -32.22
C SER A 836 -14.58 34.04 -32.04
N GLY A 837 -13.83 34.83 -32.80
CA GLY A 837 -13.87 36.30 -32.73
C GLY A 837 -15.21 36.93 -33.08
N THR A 838 -16.03 36.30 -33.95
CA THR A 838 -17.34 36.89 -34.33
C THR A 838 -18.34 36.89 -33.18
N PHE A 839 -18.14 36.01 -32.19
CA PHE A 839 -18.90 35.99 -30.94
C PHE A 839 -18.55 37.16 -30.02
N SER A 840 -17.27 37.56 -29.97
CA SER A 840 -16.72 38.42 -28.90
C SER A 840 -17.48 39.73 -28.68
N GLN A 841 -17.97 40.37 -29.74
CA GLN A 841 -18.80 41.59 -29.69
C GLN A 841 -20.29 41.27 -29.44
N GLN A 842 -20.80 40.20 -30.03
CA GLN A 842 -22.21 39.80 -29.92
C GLN A 842 -22.57 39.27 -28.53
N LEU A 843 -21.58 38.80 -27.76
CA LEU A 843 -21.74 38.31 -26.39
C LEU A 843 -21.63 39.40 -25.32
N LEU A 844 -21.55 40.69 -25.66
CA LEU A 844 -21.45 41.78 -24.66
C LEU A 844 -22.83 42.26 -24.16
N ASP A 845 -22.86 42.93 -23.00
CA ASP A 845 -24.06 43.60 -22.47
C ASP A 845 -23.69 44.73 -21.48
N GLU A 846 -24.31 45.90 -21.62
CA GLU A 846 -24.04 47.07 -20.74
C GLU A 846 -24.48 46.85 -19.27
N ARG A 847 -25.26 45.80 -18.99
CA ARG A 847 -25.71 45.44 -17.64
C ARG A 847 -24.71 44.57 -16.87
N PHE A 848 -23.74 43.93 -17.52
CA PHE A 848 -22.94 42.87 -16.90
C PHE A 848 -21.43 43.06 -17.06
N ARG A 849 -20.69 42.65 -16.03
CA ARG A 849 -19.22 42.58 -16.05
C ARG A 849 -18.80 41.25 -16.69
N ARG A 850 -18.20 41.32 -17.89
CA ARG A 850 -17.86 40.15 -18.71
C ARG A 850 -16.50 40.35 -19.38
N ALA A 851 -15.59 39.39 -19.20
CA ALA A 851 -14.34 39.28 -19.93
C ALA A 851 -14.43 38.10 -20.90
N ILE A 852 -14.07 38.32 -22.16
CA ILE A 852 -14.11 37.30 -23.22
C ILE A 852 -12.75 37.22 -23.89
N ILE A 853 -12.16 36.03 -23.94
CA ILE A 853 -10.87 35.76 -24.56
C ILE A 853 -11.12 34.85 -25.76
N SER A 854 -10.75 35.31 -26.96
CA SER A 854 -10.98 34.60 -28.22
C SER A 854 -9.65 34.19 -28.86
N SER A 855 -9.52 32.91 -29.22
CA SER A 855 -8.30 32.39 -29.87
C SER A 855 -8.13 32.86 -31.32
N THR A 856 -9.20 33.32 -31.97
CA THR A 856 -9.17 33.89 -33.32
C THR A 856 -10.01 35.17 -33.42
N ASN A 857 -9.85 35.87 -34.54
CA ASN A 857 -10.79 36.84 -35.08
C ASN A 857 -11.86 36.09 -35.94
N ASP A 858 -12.24 36.61 -37.10
CA ASP A 858 -13.11 35.97 -38.11
C ASP A 858 -12.40 34.90 -38.97
N THR A 859 -11.44 34.17 -38.37
CA THR A 859 -10.49 33.28 -39.05
C THR A 859 -10.43 31.89 -38.42
N VAL A 860 -9.79 30.93 -39.11
CA VAL A 860 -9.65 29.54 -38.67
C VAL A 860 -8.65 29.43 -37.51
N ALA A 861 -8.97 28.62 -36.48
CA ALA A 861 -8.06 28.35 -35.37
C ALA A 861 -6.97 27.36 -35.78
N TYR A 862 -5.73 27.61 -35.37
CA TYR A 862 -4.59 26.74 -35.67
C TYR A 862 -4.17 25.95 -34.43
N PHE A 863 -4.07 24.64 -34.62
CA PHE A 863 -3.51 23.70 -33.66
C PHE A 863 -2.57 22.77 -34.42
N ASP A 864 -1.39 22.52 -33.85
CA ASP A 864 -0.55 21.41 -34.30
C ASP A 864 -1.10 20.12 -33.68
N ARG A 865 -1.59 19.21 -34.53
CA ARG A 865 -2.16 17.93 -34.07
C ARG A 865 -1.09 16.89 -33.72
N ALA A 866 0.14 17.03 -34.21
CA ALA A 866 1.22 16.08 -33.96
C ALA A 866 1.84 16.35 -32.58
N ASP A 867 2.19 17.61 -32.32
CA ASP A 867 2.81 18.04 -31.05
C ASP A 867 1.76 18.47 -30.00
N LYS A 868 0.46 18.39 -30.33
CA LYS A 868 -0.70 18.90 -29.57
C LYS A 868 -0.51 20.37 -29.13
N GLN A 869 0.03 21.23 -30.00
CA GLN A 869 0.31 22.63 -29.68
C GLN A 869 -0.81 23.57 -30.16
N GLY A 870 -0.99 24.69 -29.48
CA GLY A 870 -1.94 25.73 -29.86
C GLY A 870 -2.30 26.65 -28.69
N PHE A 871 -2.98 27.75 -29.00
CA PHE A 871 -3.28 28.84 -28.08
C PHE A 871 -3.78 28.37 -26.70
N SER A 872 -4.86 27.59 -26.62
CA SER A 872 -5.36 27.11 -25.32
C SER A 872 -4.37 26.29 -24.51
N ARG A 873 -3.48 25.52 -25.15
CA ARG A 873 -2.45 24.78 -24.40
C ARG A 873 -1.38 25.71 -23.88
N SER A 874 -0.91 26.68 -24.67
CA SER A 874 0.00 27.72 -24.19
C SER A 874 -0.63 28.53 -23.05
N PHE A 875 -1.91 28.83 -23.15
CA PHE A 875 -2.70 29.56 -22.15
C PHE A 875 -2.84 28.75 -20.85
N ALA A 876 -3.25 27.47 -20.94
CA ALA A 876 -3.33 26.56 -19.78
C ALA A 876 -1.95 26.36 -19.14
N LYS A 877 -0.88 26.14 -19.93
CA LYS A 877 0.50 26.00 -19.44
C LYS A 877 1.01 27.28 -18.74
N SER A 878 0.60 28.46 -19.20
CA SER A 878 0.86 29.72 -18.48
C SER A 878 0.12 29.79 -17.14
N LEU A 879 -1.15 29.37 -17.09
CA LEU A 879 -1.90 29.31 -15.83
C LEU A 879 -1.34 28.24 -14.87
N ASP A 880 -0.80 27.12 -15.37
CA ASP A 880 -0.08 26.13 -14.56
C ASP A 880 1.16 26.75 -13.90
N LYS A 881 1.90 27.57 -14.67
CA LYS A 881 3.03 28.40 -14.21
C LYS A 881 2.63 29.63 -13.35
N GLY A 882 1.47 29.62 -12.72
CA GLY A 882 1.02 30.72 -11.86
C GLY A 882 0.68 32.05 -12.56
N MET A 883 0.92 32.20 -13.87
CA MET A 883 0.66 33.45 -14.60
C MET A 883 -0.81 33.89 -14.46
N THR A 884 -1.06 35.18 -14.56
CA THR A 884 -2.41 35.72 -14.51
C THR A 884 -3.08 35.63 -15.90
N PHE A 885 -4.42 35.64 -15.97
CA PHE A 885 -5.16 35.44 -17.24
C PHE A 885 -4.77 36.41 -18.37
N LYS A 886 -4.25 37.61 -18.05
CA LYS A 886 -3.76 38.58 -19.04
C LYS A 886 -2.36 38.24 -19.55
N GLU A 887 -1.47 37.78 -18.67
CA GLU A 887 -0.12 37.32 -19.05
C GLU A 887 -0.19 36.00 -19.83
N ALA A 888 -1.05 35.08 -19.39
CA ALA A 888 -1.38 33.86 -20.14
C ALA A 888 -1.93 34.18 -21.54
N PHE A 889 -2.76 35.22 -21.70
CA PHE A 889 -3.21 35.68 -23.01
C PHE A 889 -2.04 36.22 -23.87
N ASP A 890 -1.25 37.15 -23.34
CA ASP A 890 -0.18 37.80 -24.09
C ASP A 890 0.96 36.81 -24.44
N TYR A 891 1.23 35.84 -23.57
CA TYR A 891 2.14 34.72 -23.83
C TYR A 891 1.57 33.78 -24.90
N ALA A 892 0.35 33.26 -24.72
CA ALA A 892 -0.24 32.31 -25.67
C ALA A 892 -0.40 32.91 -27.09
N ASN A 893 -0.68 34.21 -27.19
CA ASN A 893 -0.69 34.94 -28.47
C ASN A 893 0.69 35.03 -29.12
N LYS A 894 1.74 35.30 -28.32
CA LYS A 894 3.13 35.29 -28.79
C LYS A 894 3.56 33.90 -29.28
N GLU A 895 3.20 32.84 -28.55
CA GLU A 895 3.53 31.46 -28.93
C GLU A 895 2.73 31.00 -30.16
N GLN A 896 1.44 31.35 -30.26
CA GLN A 896 0.64 31.10 -31.47
C GLN A 896 1.24 31.78 -32.71
N GLN A 897 1.76 33.01 -32.58
CA GLN A 897 2.44 33.71 -33.67
C GLN A 897 3.75 33.01 -34.09
N LYS A 898 4.51 32.39 -33.16
CA LYS A 898 5.66 31.55 -33.53
C LYS A 898 5.23 30.31 -34.31
N LEU A 899 4.18 29.63 -33.86
CA LEU A 899 3.68 28.38 -34.46
C LEU A 899 3.17 28.57 -35.90
N VAL A 900 2.59 29.74 -36.23
CA VAL A 900 2.04 30.03 -37.57
C VAL A 900 3.10 30.48 -38.59
N GLY A 901 4.16 31.18 -38.15
CA GLY A 901 5.34 31.48 -38.98
C GLY A 901 5.08 32.33 -40.25
N ASP A 902 5.81 32.03 -41.33
CA ASP A 902 5.62 32.66 -42.65
C ASP A 902 4.52 31.90 -43.43
N LEU A 903 3.34 32.52 -43.53
CA LEU A 903 2.12 31.92 -44.10
C LEU A 903 2.27 31.44 -45.55
N SER A 904 3.30 31.86 -46.29
CA SER A 904 3.51 31.48 -47.69
C SER A 904 3.68 29.97 -47.93
N LYS A 905 3.97 29.18 -46.88
CA LYS A 905 4.17 27.73 -46.96
C LYS A 905 2.93 26.85 -46.72
N LEU A 906 1.80 27.40 -46.27
CA LEU A 906 0.59 26.64 -45.88
C LEU A 906 -0.28 26.15 -47.08
N THR A 907 0.28 26.03 -48.27
CA THR A 907 -0.47 25.88 -49.54
C THR A 907 -0.81 24.45 -49.97
N THR A 908 -0.71 23.47 -49.06
CA THR A 908 -0.97 22.04 -49.35
C THR A 908 -2.09 21.39 -48.52
N ALA A 909 -2.77 22.13 -47.65
CA ALA A 909 -3.75 21.58 -46.70
C ALA A 909 -5.12 22.30 -46.63
N SER A 910 -5.56 22.95 -47.72
CA SER A 910 -6.98 23.22 -47.94
C SER A 910 -7.32 23.44 -49.43
N THR A 911 -8.45 22.87 -49.86
CA THR A 911 -9.22 23.40 -50.99
C THR A 911 -10.44 24.12 -50.42
N ASP A 912 -10.51 25.42 -50.66
CA ASP A 912 -11.51 26.40 -50.18
C ASP A 912 -11.46 26.69 -48.65
N ASP A 913 -11.26 27.94 -48.20
CA ASP A 913 -10.89 29.17 -48.92
C ASP A 913 -10.13 30.16 -47.99
N LYS A 914 -9.15 30.86 -48.54
CA LYS A 914 -8.28 31.92 -47.96
C LYS A 914 -7.46 31.60 -46.70
N SER A 915 -6.15 31.49 -46.89
CA SER A 915 -5.14 31.80 -45.87
C SER A 915 -5.34 33.21 -45.31
N GLN A 916 -5.51 33.32 -43.99
CA GLN A 916 -5.66 34.57 -43.25
C GLN A 916 -4.69 34.56 -42.05
N ASN A 917 -4.29 35.74 -41.58
CA ASN A 917 -3.53 35.85 -40.33
C ASN A 917 -4.43 35.45 -39.15
N ILE A 918 -3.89 34.66 -38.21
CA ILE A 918 -4.61 34.27 -37.00
C ILE A 918 -4.37 35.35 -35.93
N GLU A 919 -5.16 36.40 -36.03
CA GLU A 919 -5.23 37.48 -35.05
C GLU A 919 -6.07 37.03 -33.85
N GLN A 920 -5.63 37.32 -32.63
CA GLN A 920 -6.28 36.93 -31.38
C GLN A 920 -6.84 38.14 -30.65
N ILE A 921 -8.03 38.01 -30.05
CA ILE A 921 -8.79 39.16 -29.56
C ILE A 921 -9.33 38.92 -28.14
N PRO A 922 -8.85 39.67 -27.14
CA PRO A 922 -9.53 39.81 -25.86
C PRO A 922 -10.52 40.97 -25.93
N GLN A 923 -11.72 40.78 -25.40
CA GLN A 923 -12.73 41.84 -25.19
C GLN A 923 -13.07 41.93 -23.70
N PHE A 924 -13.02 43.16 -23.16
CA PHE A 924 -13.33 43.43 -21.76
C PHE A 924 -14.51 44.41 -21.69
N TYR A 925 -15.55 44.02 -20.96
CA TYR A 925 -16.74 44.83 -20.80
C TYR A 925 -17.10 44.92 -19.32
N ASP A 926 -16.52 45.93 -18.67
CA ASP A 926 -16.59 46.21 -17.23
C ASP A 926 -16.95 47.67 -16.93
N GLY A 927 -17.13 48.49 -17.97
CA GLY A 927 -17.35 49.94 -17.88
C GLY A 927 -16.06 50.78 -17.77
N THR A 928 -14.92 50.18 -17.43
CA THR A 928 -13.64 50.88 -17.18
C THR A 928 -12.45 50.38 -18.02
N HIS A 929 -12.71 49.53 -19.02
CA HIS A 929 -11.76 49.05 -20.04
C HIS A 929 -10.56 48.28 -19.45
N GLY A 930 -10.81 47.36 -18.53
CA GLY A 930 -9.81 46.38 -18.06
C GLY A 930 -9.43 46.44 -16.59
N GLU A 931 -10.30 46.97 -15.72
CA GLU A 931 -10.13 46.82 -14.26
C GLU A 931 -10.54 45.41 -13.81
N LEU A 932 -11.50 44.76 -14.49
CA LEU A 932 -11.85 43.34 -14.30
C LEU A 932 -10.66 42.41 -14.60
N GLY A 933 -9.70 42.88 -15.41
CA GLY A 933 -8.35 42.32 -15.39
C GLY A 933 -7.67 42.64 -14.07
N LYS A 934 -7.05 43.82 -13.99
CA LYS A 934 -6.10 44.24 -12.93
C LYS A 934 -6.50 43.87 -11.50
N HIS A 935 -7.78 44.02 -11.14
CA HIS A 935 -8.24 43.79 -9.78
C HIS A 935 -8.24 42.30 -9.37
N TYR A 936 -8.41 41.39 -10.34
CA TYR A 936 -8.32 39.95 -10.14
C TYR A 936 -6.89 39.42 -10.35
N LEU A 937 -6.10 40.01 -11.26
CA LEU A 937 -4.67 39.67 -11.41
C LEU A 937 -3.93 39.91 -10.06
N ASN A 938 -4.21 41.04 -9.38
CA ASN A 938 -3.64 41.37 -8.06
C ASN A 938 -4.10 40.48 -6.89
N ASN A 939 -5.19 39.72 -7.05
CA ASN A 939 -5.64 38.76 -6.03
C ASN A 939 -5.05 37.36 -6.31
N LEU A 940 -4.91 36.98 -7.59
CA LEU A 940 -4.21 35.75 -8.00
C LEU A 940 -2.70 35.84 -7.83
N SER A 941 -2.10 37.04 -7.89
CA SER A 941 -0.66 37.27 -7.63
C SER A 941 -0.23 37.07 -6.17
N LYS A 942 -1.07 36.45 -5.33
CA LYS A 942 -0.71 35.90 -4.02
C LYS A 942 -0.52 34.37 -4.05
N ILE A 943 -0.80 33.72 -5.18
CA ILE A 943 -0.71 32.29 -5.41
C ILE A 943 0.12 32.07 -6.69
N THR A 944 1.37 32.53 -6.64
CA THR A 944 2.35 32.47 -7.74
C THR A 944 3.60 31.75 -7.27
N GLY A 945 3.96 30.65 -7.94
CA GLY A 945 5.35 30.21 -8.00
C GLY A 945 6.16 31.24 -8.79
N ASP A 946 7.42 31.49 -8.39
CA ASP A 946 8.20 32.62 -8.91
C ASP A 946 8.93 32.27 -10.23
N ASP A 947 8.76 33.07 -11.26
CA ASP A 947 8.94 32.68 -12.67
C ASP A 947 10.32 33.14 -13.21
N THR A 948 11.37 32.33 -13.00
CA THR A 948 12.77 32.77 -13.21
C THR A 948 13.70 31.90 -14.08
N PHE A 949 13.28 30.72 -14.59
CA PHE A 949 14.18 29.85 -15.38
C PHE A 949 13.51 28.98 -16.49
N ALA A 950 14.32 28.46 -17.43
CA ALA A 950 13.89 27.55 -18.52
C ALA A 950 15.03 26.72 -19.15
N ILE A 951 14.69 25.72 -19.98
CA ILE A 951 15.61 24.91 -20.81
C ILE A 951 15.07 24.72 -22.25
N GLU A 952 15.96 24.77 -23.25
CA GLU A 952 15.73 24.47 -24.66
C GLU A 952 16.75 23.43 -25.17
N SER A 953 16.41 22.62 -26.19
CA SER A 953 17.42 21.77 -26.85
C SER A 953 18.29 22.57 -27.82
N ALA A 954 19.57 22.22 -27.92
CA ALA A 954 20.55 22.88 -28.79
C ALA A 954 21.14 21.96 -29.87
N ILE A 955 20.66 20.72 -29.98
CA ILE A 955 20.94 19.81 -31.09
C ILE A 955 19.81 19.81 -32.12
N SER A 956 20.08 19.30 -33.32
CA SER A 956 19.10 19.22 -34.41
C SER A 956 19.01 17.80 -34.96
N SER A 957 17.83 17.44 -35.47
CA SER A 957 17.56 16.10 -35.97
C SER A 957 18.51 15.73 -37.12
N SER A 958 19.13 14.56 -37.04
CA SER A 958 20.21 14.14 -37.94
C SER A 958 20.21 12.63 -38.19
N ARG A 959 20.90 12.19 -39.26
CA ARG A 959 20.95 10.78 -39.68
C ARG A 959 22.37 10.22 -39.61
N LEU A 960 22.54 9.11 -38.91
CA LEU A 960 23.82 8.60 -38.42
C LEU A 960 23.94 7.08 -38.60
N GLN A 961 25.12 6.53 -38.31
CA GLN A 961 25.31 5.07 -38.24
C GLN A 961 25.10 4.54 -36.81
N VAL A 962 24.63 3.30 -36.69
CA VAL A 962 24.60 2.54 -35.43
C VAL A 962 26.01 2.45 -34.83
N GLY A 963 26.12 2.68 -33.51
CA GLY A 963 27.40 2.79 -32.79
C GLY A 963 28.19 4.09 -33.01
N GLN A 964 27.65 5.09 -33.71
CA GLN A 964 28.30 6.39 -33.92
C GLN A 964 28.03 7.37 -32.77
N GLU A 965 29.09 7.96 -32.19
CA GLU A 965 28.98 8.98 -31.14
C GLU A 965 28.24 10.25 -31.59
N VAL A 966 27.30 10.68 -30.75
CA VAL A 966 26.48 11.89 -30.90
C VAL A 966 26.64 12.73 -29.65
N MET A 967 27.03 14.00 -29.83
CA MET A 967 27.03 14.96 -28.73
C MET A 967 25.62 15.52 -28.55
N LEU A 968 25.00 15.24 -27.41
CA LEU A 968 23.70 15.78 -27.01
C LEU A 968 23.94 17.12 -26.29
N THR A 969 23.14 18.15 -26.55
CA THR A 969 23.37 19.50 -26.03
C THR A 969 22.04 20.24 -25.80
N ALA A 970 21.97 20.96 -24.70
CA ALA A 970 20.84 21.81 -24.32
C ALA A 970 21.33 23.18 -23.79
N LYS A 971 20.42 24.15 -23.72
CA LYS A 971 20.67 25.51 -23.24
C LYS A 971 19.66 25.93 -22.20
N THR A 972 20.10 26.73 -21.23
CA THR A 972 19.31 27.11 -20.06
C THR A 972 19.36 28.60 -19.82
N SER A 973 18.27 29.18 -19.34
CA SER A 973 18.23 30.56 -18.83
C SER A 973 17.74 30.58 -17.39
N GLY A 974 18.29 31.46 -16.55
CA GLY A 974 18.06 31.44 -15.10
C GLY A 974 19.12 30.59 -14.36
N GLN A 975 18.96 30.42 -13.05
CA GLN A 975 19.92 29.68 -12.21
C GLN A 975 19.60 28.18 -12.17
N VAL A 976 20.05 27.44 -13.18
CA VAL A 976 19.88 25.98 -13.27
C VAL A 976 20.98 25.24 -12.50
N LYS A 977 20.54 24.35 -11.60
CA LYS A 977 21.35 23.46 -10.76
C LYS A 977 21.79 22.19 -11.52
N ARG A 978 20.88 21.54 -12.26
CA ARG A 978 21.19 20.33 -13.08
C ARG A 978 20.34 20.22 -14.35
N ALA A 979 20.81 19.43 -15.33
CA ALA A 979 20.08 19.10 -16.55
C ALA A 979 20.39 17.69 -17.08
N TRP A 980 19.39 17.03 -17.70
CA TRP A 980 19.52 15.68 -18.28
C TRP A 980 18.66 15.50 -19.55
N ALA A 981 18.87 14.38 -20.24
CA ALA A 981 18.10 13.94 -21.41
C ALA A 981 17.44 12.57 -21.15
N VAL A 982 16.33 12.31 -21.85
CA VAL A 982 15.66 11.00 -21.90
C VAL A 982 15.55 10.57 -23.37
N ILE A 983 16.03 9.37 -23.69
CA ILE A 983 16.16 8.83 -25.04
C ILE A 983 15.15 7.68 -25.22
N ARG A 984 14.37 7.74 -26.30
CA ARG A 984 13.41 6.71 -26.71
C ARG A 984 13.86 6.07 -28.03
N PRO A 985 13.80 4.73 -28.18
CA PRO A 985 14.15 4.05 -29.43
C PRO A 985 13.14 4.29 -30.56
N PRO A 986 13.45 3.83 -31.79
CA PRO A 986 12.51 3.84 -32.90
C PRO A 986 11.24 3.09 -32.54
N LYS A 987 10.12 3.51 -33.14
CA LYS A 987 8.84 2.78 -33.01
C LYS A 987 8.95 1.40 -33.66
N MET A 988 9.40 0.42 -32.88
CA MET A 988 8.91 -0.94 -33.00
C MET A 988 7.37 -0.87 -32.94
N ASN A 989 6.68 -1.66 -33.76
CA ASN A 989 5.29 -1.99 -33.40
C ASN A 989 5.40 -2.67 -32.04
N LEU A 990 4.74 -2.05 -31.06
CA LEU A 990 5.09 -2.12 -29.64
C LEU A 990 5.37 -3.59 -29.24
N VAL A 991 6.53 -3.86 -28.61
CA VAL A 991 6.79 -5.18 -28.03
C VAL A 991 5.80 -5.32 -26.88
N LEU A 992 4.80 -6.18 -27.09
CA LEU A 992 3.74 -6.44 -26.11
C LEU A 992 4.04 -7.76 -25.41
N ASP A 993 3.74 -7.80 -24.11
CA ASP A 993 3.51 -9.05 -23.38
C ASP A 993 2.26 -9.80 -23.88
N THR A 994 1.93 -10.86 -23.16
CA THR A 994 0.68 -11.62 -23.28
C THR A 994 -0.58 -10.82 -22.97
N ASN A 995 -0.48 -9.66 -22.31
CA ASN A 995 -1.60 -8.81 -21.91
C ASN A 995 -1.90 -7.68 -22.91
N GLY A 996 -0.92 -7.31 -23.74
CA GLY A 996 -1.01 -6.22 -24.73
C GLY A 996 -0.31 -4.92 -24.31
N THR A 997 0.54 -4.95 -23.28
CA THR A 997 1.19 -3.76 -22.69
C THR A 997 2.55 -3.49 -23.35
N PRO A 998 2.88 -2.24 -23.75
CA PRO A 998 4.17 -1.92 -24.38
C PRO A 998 5.38 -1.92 -23.44
N ILE A 999 6.40 -2.73 -23.76
CA ILE A 999 7.54 -2.98 -22.88
C ILE A 999 8.85 -2.44 -23.48
N LEU A 1000 9.20 -1.20 -23.12
CA LEU A 1000 10.50 -0.60 -23.43
C LEU A 1000 10.95 0.38 -22.35
N ALA A 1001 12.06 0.08 -21.67
CA ALA A 1001 12.77 1.05 -20.85
C ALA A 1001 13.40 2.15 -21.73
N TYR A 1002 13.44 3.38 -21.22
CA TYR A 1002 13.95 4.56 -21.94
C TYR A 1002 15.21 5.12 -21.27
N PRO A 1003 16.41 4.94 -21.85
CA PRO A 1003 17.66 5.43 -21.28
C PRO A 1003 17.64 6.92 -20.93
N ARG A 1004 18.16 7.26 -19.74
CA ARG A 1004 18.37 8.65 -19.30
C ARG A 1004 19.86 8.96 -19.31
N VAL A 1005 20.25 10.13 -19.79
CA VAL A 1005 21.66 10.55 -19.89
C VAL A 1005 21.83 11.96 -19.36
N SER A 1006 22.59 12.13 -18.29
CA SER A 1006 22.86 13.42 -17.66
C SER A 1006 23.76 14.31 -18.53
N LEU A 1007 23.56 15.63 -18.48
CA LEU A 1007 24.39 16.62 -19.18
C LEU A 1007 25.26 17.40 -18.18
N GLY A 1008 26.47 17.80 -18.60
CA GLY A 1008 27.37 18.67 -17.83
C GLY A 1008 27.51 20.07 -18.44
N GLN A 1009 27.66 21.11 -17.63
CA GLN A 1009 27.89 22.48 -18.10
C GLN A 1009 29.19 22.61 -18.90
N THR A 1010 29.17 23.45 -19.95
CA THR A 1010 30.40 23.76 -20.71
C THR A 1010 31.24 24.81 -19.97
N PRO A 1011 32.57 24.61 -19.76
CA PRO A 1011 33.40 25.52 -18.96
C PRO A 1011 33.51 26.98 -19.43
N ASN A 1012 33.02 27.31 -20.63
CA ASN A 1012 33.06 28.66 -21.19
C ASN A 1012 31.66 29.32 -21.32
N TYR A 1013 30.57 28.58 -21.09
CA TYR A 1013 29.19 29.08 -21.17
C TYR A 1013 28.31 28.35 -20.13
N GLN A 1014 28.01 29.03 -19.01
CA GLN A 1014 27.18 28.46 -17.92
C GLN A 1014 25.72 28.19 -18.33
N GLU A 1015 25.26 28.78 -19.44
CA GLU A 1015 23.93 28.61 -20.03
C GLU A 1015 23.87 27.43 -21.03
N THR A 1016 24.89 26.55 -21.08
CA THR A 1016 24.95 25.44 -22.06
C THR A 1016 25.46 24.15 -21.41
N TRP A 1017 24.71 23.08 -21.61
CA TRP A 1017 24.90 21.75 -21.04
C TRP A 1017 25.09 20.73 -22.17
N GLN A 1018 25.94 19.71 -21.99
CA GLN A 1018 26.16 18.67 -23.02
C GLN A 1018 26.64 17.31 -22.46
N THR A 1019 26.48 16.25 -23.25
CA THR A 1019 26.98 14.88 -23.01
C THR A 1019 27.18 14.15 -24.35
N THR A 1020 27.66 12.89 -24.34
CA THR A 1020 27.86 12.07 -25.56
C THR A 1020 27.17 10.71 -25.41
N TRP A 1021 26.58 10.21 -26.50
CA TRP A 1021 25.83 8.95 -26.54
C TRP A 1021 26.07 8.20 -27.87
N ASN A 1022 26.12 6.86 -27.85
CA ASN A 1022 26.35 6.01 -29.03
C ASN A 1022 25.60 4.66 -29.04
N ASP A 1023 24.82 4.32 -28.01
CA ASP A 1023 24.28 2.97 -27.77
C ASP A 1023 23.10 2.55 -28.67
N ALA A 1024 22.89 3.22 -29.79
CA ALA A 1024 21.88 2.83 -30.77
C ALA A 1024 22.30 1.57 -31.55
N ILE A 1025 21.48 0.52 -31.51
CA ILE A 1025 21.70 -0.73 -32.29
C ILE A 1025 20.65 -1.01 -33.38
N TYR A 1026 19.47 -0.37 -33.31
CA TYR A 1026 18.37 -0.57 -34.26
C TYR A 1026 18.36 0.48 -35.38
N ASN A 1027 17.88 0.10 -36.55
CA ASN A 1027 17.56 1.04 -37.63
C ASN A 1027 16.25 1.82 -37.31
N GLY A 1028 16.27 3.15 -37.42
CA GLY A 1028 15.07 4.00 -37.27
C GLY A 1028 15.27 5.27 -36.43
N ASP A 1029 14.17 5.92 -36.07
CA ASP A 1029 14.14 7.27 -35.45
C ASP A 1029 14.09 7.23 -33.91
N TYR A 1030 15.22 7.46 -33.24
CA TYR A 1030 15.31 7.65 -31.79
C TYR A 1030 14.85 9.07 -31.41
N SER A 1031 14.13 9.28 -30.30
CA SER A 1031 13.57 10.58 -29.88
C SER A 1031 14.06 11.01 -28.49
N ILE A 1032 14.44 12.28 -28.31
CA ILE A 1032 15.18 12.77 -27.14
C ILE A 1032 14.55 14.05 -26.55
N THR A 1033 14.20 14.04 -25.27
CA THR A 1033 13.69 15.22 -24.53
C THR A 1033 14.69 15.66 -23.45
N PHE A 1034 14.84 16.98 -23.23
CA PHE A 1034 15.77 17.55 -22.24
C PHE A 1034 15.02 18.20 -21.07
N TYR A 1035 15.62 18.15 -19.88
CA TYR A 1035 15.04 18.62 -18.61
C TYR A 1035 16.08 19.40 -17.79
N ALA A 1036 15.61 20.34 -16.97
CA ALA A 1036 16.43 21.15 -16.07
C ALA A 1036 15.70 21.49 -14.76
N GLU A 1037 16.48 21.75 -13.72
CA GLU A 1037 16.00 22.04 -12.36
C GLU A 1037 16.75 23.26 -11.80
N ASP A 1038 16.05 24.19 -11.12
CA ASP A 1038 16.66 25.37 -10.49
C ASP A 1038 17.06 25.13 -9.02
N GLU A 1039 17.74 26.11 -8.42
CA GLU A 1039 18.14 26.07 -7.00
C GLU A 1039 16.95 26.05 -6.02
N ASN A 1040 15.72 26.29 -6.49
CA ASN A 1040 14.48 26.22 -5.70
C ASN A 1040 13.69 24.92 -5.92
N ARG A 1041 14.25 23.94 -6.65
CA ARG A 1041 13.59 22.69 -7.11
C ARG A 1041 12.40 22.88 -8.06
N ASN A 1042 12.24 24.04 -8.69
CA ASN A 1042 11.35 24.16 -9.84
C ASN A 1042 11.93 23.36 -11.03
N VAL A 1043 11.09 22.71 -11.84
CA VAL A 1043 11.52 21.87 -12.98
C VAL A 1043 10.97 22.40 -14.30
N ALA A 1044 11.84 22.47 -15.31
CA ALA A 1044 11.52 22.86 -16.68
C ALA A 1044 11.93 21.75 -17.68
N SER A 1045 11.24 21.70 -18.82
CA SER A 1045 11.52 20.75 -19.90
C SER A 1045 11.56 21.46 -21.25
N SER A 1046 12.35 20.93 -22.18
CA SER A 1046 12.46 21.46 -23.54
C SER A 1046 11.15 21.27 -24.29
N ASP A 1047 10.56 22.36 -24.78
CA ASP A 1047 9.22 22.35 -25.42
C ASP A 1047 9.09 21.46 -26.67
N ILE A 1048 10.20 21.02 -27.29
CA ILE A 1048 10.24 20.16 -28.47
C ILE A 1048 11.33 19.08 -28.29
N PRO A 1049 11.01 17.78 -28.51
CA PRO A 1049 12.01 16.70 -28.52
C PRO A 1049 12.77 16.61 -29.86
N VAL A 1050 14.01 16.11 -29.83
CA VAL A 1050 14.90 15.99 -31.01
C VAL A 1050 15.02 14.55 -31.48
N THR A 1051 15.00 14.32 -32.80
CA THR A 1051 14.97 12.97 -33.39
C THR A 1051 16.28 12.61 -34.10
N LEU A 1052 16.87 11.45 -33.78
CA LEU A 1052 18.09 10.94 -34.40
C LEU A 1052 17.81 9.66 -35.20
N THR A 1053 17.96 9.71 -36.52
CA THR A 1053 17.71 8.57 -37.43
C THR A 1053 18.95 7.69 -37.54
N MET A 1054 18.89 6.47 -37.02
CA MET A 1054 19.97 5.49 -37.02
C MET A 1054 19.84 4.52 -38.20
N THR A 1055 20.99 4.08 -38.74
CA THR A 1055 21.06 3.17 -39.89
C THR A 1055 22.32 2.29 -39.84
N GLY A 1056 22.27 1.11 -40.46
CA GLY A 1056 23.40 0.17 -40.53
C GLY A 1056 23.48 -0.83 -39.37
N GLY A 1057 22.51 -0.82 -38.45
CA GLY A 1057 22.31 -1.86 -37.46
C GLY A 1057 21.33 -2.93 -37.92
N ILE A 1058 20.73 -3.63 -36.96
CA ILE A 1058 19.66 -4.60 -37.22
C ILE A 1058 18.31 -3.90 -37.35
N ASP A 1059 17.39 -4.49 -38.12
CA ASP A 1059 16.01 -4.03 -38.18
C ASP A 1059 15.26 -4.50 -36.92
N PRO A 1060 14.43 -3.65 -36.29
CA PRO A 1060 13.67 -4.02 -35.10
C PRO A 1060 12.69 -5.18 -35.37
N PRO A 1061 12.66 -6.23 -34.52
CA PRO A 1061 11.69 -7.32 -34.66
C PRO A 1061 10.27 -6.83 -34.39
N THR A 1062 9.27 -7.52 -34.95
CA THR A 1062 7.86 -7.10 -34.84
C THR A 1062 7.15 -7.59 -33.57
N GLN A 1063 7.63 -8.69 -32.98
CA GLN A 1063 7.21 -9.35 -31.73
C GLN A 1063 8.40 -10.22 -31.24
N ALA A 1064 8.29 -10.87 -30.08
CA ALA A 1064 9.33 -11.72 -29.47
C ALA A 1064 8.81 -13.14 -29.13
N GLN A 1065 9.66 -14.19 -29.16
CA GLN A 1065 9.25 -15.61 -28.99
C GLN A 1065 10.34 -16.55 -28.39
N VAL A 1066 9.90 -17.64 -27.74
CA VAL A 1066 10.75 -18.75 -27.21
C VAL A 1066 10.09 -20.12 -27.46
N GLN A 1067 10.85 -21.19 -27.78
CA GLN A 1067 10.31 -22.53 -28.13
C GLN A 1067 11.17 -23.73 -27.66
N ILE A 1068 10.56 -24.92 -27.46
CA ILE A 1068 11.17 -26.15 -26.89
C ILE A 1068 10.83 -27.41 -27.71
N TYR A 1069 11.74 -28.39 -27.77
CA TYR A 1069 11.62 -29.64 -28.55
C TYR A 1069 11.99 -30.92 -27.75
N LEU A 1070 11.29 -32.03 -28.05
CA LEU A 1070 11.44 -33.37 -27.44
C LEU A 1070 11.30 -34.51 -28.47
N ASP A 1071 12.03 -35.62 -28.29
CA ASP A 1071 11.99 -36.80 -29.20
C ASP A 1071 10.73 -37.69 -29.02
N LYS A 1072 10.22 -37.79 -27.78
CA LYS A 1072 9.01 -38.56 -27.41
C LYS A 1072 8.32 -37.92 -26.20
N THR A 1073 7.07 -38.32 -25.94
CA THR A 1073 6.24 -37.86 -24.82
C THR A 1073 6.00 -38.89 -23.71
N ARG A 1074 6.55 -40.11 -23.82
CA ARG A 1074 6.43 -41.16 -22.77
C ARG A 1074 7.69 -42.03 -22.71
N TYR A 1075 8.16 -42.31 -21.49
CA TYR A 1075 9.39 -43.08 -21.21
C TYR A 1075 9.20 -44.01 -20.01
N GLN A 1076 10.00 -45.07 -19.93
CA GLN A 1076 10.07 -45.94 -18.75
C GLN A 1076 11.23 -45.57 -17.83
N ARG A 1077 11.06 -45.81 -16.53
CA ARG A 1077 12.14 -45.79 -15.54
C ARG A 1077 13.32 -46.67 -15.98
N GLY A 1078 14.49 -46.05 -16.17
CA GLY A 1078 15.70 -46.67 -16.74
C GLY A 1078 15.97 -46.41 -18.23
N GLU A 1079 15.14 -45.62 -18.92
CA GLU A 1079 15.28 -45.28 -20.34
C GLU A 1079 16.07 -43.97 -20.57
N LEU A 1080 16.68 -43.78 -21.75
CA LEU A 1080 17.34 -42.52 -22.14
C LEU A 1080 16.34 -41.42 -22.58
N PHE A 1081 16.69 -40.16 -22.31
CA PHE A 1081 15.87 -38.96 -22.49
C PHE A 1081 16.71 -37.72 -22.90
N LYS A 1082 16.16 -36.82 -23.74
CA LYS A 1082 16.86 -35.66 -24.33
C LYS A 1082 15.92 -34.49 -24.73
N ALA A 1083 16.38 -33.22 -24.67
CA ALA A 1083 15.59 -31.99 -24.93
C ALA A 1083 16.40 -30.75 -25.40
N THR A 1084 15.78 -29.79 -26.16
CA THR A 1084 16.43 -28.56 -26.72
C THR A 1084 15.50 -27.30 -26.84
N LEU A 1085 16.05 -26.08 -27.06
CA LEU A 1085 15.33 -24.76 -27.08
C LEU A 1085 15.92 -23.68 -28.05
N THR A 1086 15.19 -22.57 -28.37
CA THR A 1086 15.57 -21.38 -29.22
C THR A 1086 14.83 -20.04 -28.88
N GLU A 1087 15.37 -18.85 -29.20
CA GLU A 1087 14.75 -17.48 -29.05
C GLU A 1087 15.07 -16.44 -30.19
N ASP A 1088 14.56 -15.20 -30.10
CA ASP A 1088 14.71 -14.13 -31.14
C ASP A 1088 14.89 -12.62 -30.72
N LEU A 1089 15.25 -12.25 -29.48
CA LEU A 1089 15.42 -10.83 -29.07
C LEU A 1089 16.90 -10.37 -28.95
N GLY A 1090 17.15 -9.05 -28.80
CA GLY A 1090 18.53 -8.51 -28.91
C GLY A 1090 18.88 -7.14 -28.29
N TRP A 1091 17.99 -6.49 -27.54
CA TRP A 1091 18.32 -5.33 -26.68
C TRP A 1091 17.30 -5.27 -25.56
N GLY A 1092 17.74 -5.21 -24.31
CA GLY A 1092 16.82 -5.07 -23.19
C GLY A 1092 16.11 -6.37 -22.76
N TYR A 1093 16.58 -7.58 -23.13
CA TYR A 1093 15.94 -8.87 -22.76
C TYR A 1093 16.86 -10.11 -22.57
N ASP A 1094 16.38 -11.10 -21.78
CA ASP A 1094 17.16 -12.17 -21.14
C ASP A 1094 16.49 -13.57 -21.03
N LEU A 1095 17.20 -14.63 -21.44
CA LEU A 1095 16.71 -16.00 -21.62
C LEU A 1095 17.13 -17.01 -20.53
N TYR A 1096 16.18 -17.84 -20.09
CA TYR A 1096 16.28 -18.90 -19.05
C TYR A 1096 15.52 -20.21 -19.43
N ALA A 1097 15.70 -21.32 -18.66
CA ALA A 1097 14.98 -22.60 -18.85
C ALA A 1097 14.89 -23.52 -17.61
N ALA A 1098 13.88 -24.41 -17.53
CA ALA A 1098 13.54 -25.21 -16.33
C ALA A 1098 12.60 -26.43 -16.57
N VAL A 1099 12.24 -27.19 -15.51
CA VAL A 1099 11.32 -28.36 -15.53
C VAL A 1099 10.43 -28.50 -14.27
N VAL A 1100 9.15 -28.82 -14.45
CA VAL A 1100 8.19 -29.27 -13.41
C VAL A 1100 8.11 -30.81 -13.37
N LEU A 1101 7.97 -31.39 -12.17
CA LEU A 1101 7.77 -32.84 -11.95
C LEU A 1101 6.29 -33.18 -11.60
N PRO A 1102 5.87 -34.47 -11.55
CA PRO A 1102 4.45 -34.87 -11.46
C PRO A 1102 3.75 -34.56 -10.15
N ASP A 1103 4.51 -34.27 -9.11
CA ASP A 1103 4.05 -33.85 -7.78
C ASP A 1103 3.92 -32.32 -7.66
N GLY A 1104 4.14 -31.59 -8.76
CA GLY A 1104 4.08 -30.13 -8.84
C GLY A 1104 5.43 -29.45 -8.63
N ASN A 1105 6.42 -30.13 -8.04
CA ASN A 1105 7.70 -29.52 -7.70
C ASN A 1105 8.45 -29.03 -8.96
N PHE A 1106 8.91 -27.79 -8.94
CA PHE A 1106 9.64 -27.14 -10.03
C PHE A 1106 11.16 -27.08 -9.77
N PHE A 1107 11.96 -27.27 -10.81
CA PHE A 1107 13.42 -27.29 -10.75
C PHE A 1107 14.01 -26.52 -11.92
N THR A 1108 14.92 -25.61 -11.61
CA THR A 1108 15.59 -24.76 -12.59
C THR A 1108 16.93 -25.38 -12.99
N LEU A 1109 17.41 -25.07 -14.20
CA LEU A 1109 18.55 -25.78 -14.78
C LEU A 1109 19.85 -25.00 -14.67
N ASN A 1110 20.84 -25.61 -14.02
CA ASN A 1110 22.17 -25.02 -13.91
C ASN A 1110 22.87 -25.03 -15.27
N GLN A 1111 23.14 -23.83 -15.79
CA GLN A 1111 23.81 -23.55 -17.06
C GLN A 1111 25.08 -24.37 -17.36
N ALA A 1112 25.81 -24.79 -16.33
CA ALA A 1112 27.11 -25.46 -16.48
C ALA A 1112 27.05 -27.00 -16.46
N THR A 1113 25.99 -27.60 -15.90
CA THR A 1113 25.91 -29.06 -15.68
C THR A 1113 24.59 -29.71 -16.11
N ASN A 1114 23.53 -28.94 -16.30
CA ASN A 1114 22.15 -29.42 -16.48
C ASN A 1114 21.65 -30.34 -15.34
N ASP A 1115 22.27 -30.27 -14.16
CA ASP A 1115 21.71 -30.84 -12.94
C ASP A 1115 20.43 -30.09 -12.56
N LEU A 1116 19.46 -30.81 -12.00
CA LEU A 1116 18.30 -30.21 -11.37
C LEU A 1116 18.77 -29.41 -10.16
N ARG A 1117 18.53 -28.10 -10.16
CA ARG A 1117 18.61 -27.28 -8.96
C ARG A 1117 17.22 -27.11 -8.38
N THR A 1118 17.14 -27.22 -7.06
CA THR A 1118 15.98 -26.78 -6.30
C THR A 1118 15.64 -25.38 -6.72
N VAL A 1119 14.42 -25.19 -7.24
CA VAL A 1119 13.69 -23.92 -7.33
C VAL A 1119 14.62 -22.71 -7.65
N ASN A 1120 15.31 -22.03 -6.72
CA ASN A 1120 16.38 -21.06 -7.05
C ASN A 1120 17.76 -21.73 -7.21
N GLU A 1121 18.15 -22.00 -8.46
CA GLU A 1121 19.43 -21.50 -9.01
C GLU A 1121 19.24 -21.29 -10.53
N ALA A 1122 18.24 -20.53 -10.93
CA ALA A 1122 17.99 -20.22 -12.33
C ALA A 1122 19.02 -19.21 -12.84
N LYS A 1123 19.97 -19.63 -13.67
CA LYS A 1123 21.04 -18.73 -14.16
C LYS A 1123 20.85 -18.46 -15.66
N PRO A 1124 20.72 -17.19 -16.08
CA PRO A 1124 20.41 -16.85 -17.47
C PRO A 1124 21.55 -17.22 -18.41
N TRP A 1125 21.17 -17.46 -19.66
CA TRP A 1125 22.06 -18.06 -20.66
C TRP A 1125 22.91 -17.07 -21.48
N TYR A 1126 23.20 -15.87 -20.97
CA TYR A 1126 23.98 -14.79 -21.63
C TYR A 1126 25.15 -15.32 -22.49
N GLY A 1127 26.07 -16.06 -21.85
CA GLY A 1127 27.39 -16.41 -22.41
C GLY A 1127 27.41 -17.32 -23.64
N GLN A 1128 26.27 -17.82 -24.13
CA GLN A 1128 26.18 -18.60 -25.38
C GLN A 1128 25.17 -18.06 -26.40
N ARG A 1129 24.43 -16.97 -26.11
CA ARG A 1129 23.38 -16.50 -27.02
C ARG A 1129 23.93 -15.99 -28.34
N LYS A 1130 23.24 -16.38 -29.41
CA LYS A 1130 23.09 -15.63 -30.65
C LYS A 1130 21.62 -15.78 -31.07
N PRO A 1131 20.90 -14.70 -31.40
CA PRO A 1131 19.50 -14.79 -31.80
C PRO A 1131 19.28 -15.86 -32.87
N HIS A 1132 18.21 -16.62 -32.71
CA HIS A 1132 17.81 -17.76 -33.54
C HIS A 1132 18.77 -18.97 -33.56
N SER A 1133 19.60 -19.18 -32.53
CA SER A 1133 20.42 -20.41 -32.37
C SER A 1133 19.91 -21.32 -31.24
N SER A 1134 20.22 -22.62 -31.30
CA SER A 1134 19.59 -23.64 -30.44
C SER A 1134 20.51 -24.26 -29.39
N LEU A 1135 19.96 -24.46 -28.19
CA LEU A 1135 20.64 -24.92 -26.98
C LEU A 1135 20.04 -26.24 -26.46
N THR A 1136 20.80 -27.02 -25.68
CA THR A 1136 20.43 -28.37 -25.20
C THR A 1136 20.21 -28.40 -23.69
N LEU A 1137 19.04 -28.91 -23.27
CA LEU A 1137 18.54 -28.87 -21.89
C LEU A 1137 18.85 -30.15 -21.10
N PHE A 1138 18.73 -31.32 -21.71
CA PHE A 1138 18.97 -32.61 -21.06
C PHE A 1138 19.53 -33.63 -22.07
N ASP A 1139 20.35 -34.57 -21.60
CA ASP A 1139 20.80 -35.76 -22.36
C ASP A 1139 21.29 -36.84 -21.35
N LEU A 1140 20.37 -37.69 -20.84
CA LEU A 1140 20.64 -38.57 -19.69
C LEU A 1140 19.78 -39.85 -19.69
N THR A 1141 20.02 -40.74 -18.71
CA THR A 1141 19.18 -41.92 -18.45
C THR A 1141 18.32 -41.70 -17.19
N LEU A 1142 17.01 -41.88 -17.30
CA LEU A 1142 16.04 -41.64 -16.24
C LEU A 1142 16.21 -42.65 -15.08
N SER A 1143 16.31 -42.15 -13.85
CA SER A 1143 16.49 -43.01 -12.66
C SER A 1143 15.29 -43.91 -12.41
N THR A 1144 15.54 -45.14 -11.94
CA THR A 1144 14.49 -46.07 -11.48
C THR A 1144 13.83 -45.65 -10.17
N SER A 1145 14.33 -44.62 -9.49
CA SER A 1145 13.75 -44.04 -8.28
C SER A 1145 12.75 -42.90 -8.53
N LEU A 1146 12.58 -42.46 -9.78
CA LEU A 1146 11.68 -41.34 -10.11
C LEU A 1146 10.20 -41.69 -9.82
N PRO A 1147 9.37 -40.69 -9.45
CA PRO A 1147 7.91 -40.83 -9.43
C PRO A 1147 7.31 -41.30 -10.76
N THR A 1148 6.05 -41.75 -10.72
CA THR A 1148 5.24 -41.97 -11.92
C THR A 1148 4.36 -40.76 -12.16
N GLY A 1149 4.35 -40.24 -13.39
CA GLY A 1149 3.45 -39.16 -13.82
C GLY A 1149 4.07 -38.22 -14.85
N GLN A 1150 3.48 -37.03 -14.98
CA GLN A 1150 3.80 -36.05 -16.04
C GLN A 1150 4.81 -34.99 -15.61
N TYR A 1151 5.80 -34.72 -16.46
CA TYR A 1151 6.87 -33.73 -16.30
C TYR A 1151 6.75 -32.67 -17.41
N CYS A 1152 7.08 -31.40 -17.15
CA CYS A 1152 6.92 -30.29 -18.09
C CYS A 1152 8.14 -29.37 -18.16
N LEU A 1153 8.72 -29.19 -19.35
CA LEU A 1153 9.83 -28.28 -19.63
C LEU A 1153 9.35 -26.86 -19.96
N TYR A 1154 10.15 -25.86 -19.60
CA TYR A 1154 9.88 -24.43 -19.82
C TYR A 1154 11.13 -23.65 -20.25
N GLY A 1155 10.93 -22.50 -20.89
CA GLY A 1155 12.00 -21.54 -21.21
C GLY A 1155 11.46 -20.18 -21.63
N ILE A 1156 12.10 -19.11 -21.12
CA ILE A 1156 11.48 -17.80 -20.86
C ILE A 1156 12.46 -16.68 -21.20
N LEU A 1157 11.97 -15.61 -21.84
CA LEU A 1157 12.59 -14.28 -21.95
C LEU A 1157 11.98 -13.32 -20.92
N SER A 1158 12.82 -12.58 -20.20
CA SER A 1158 12.52 -11.42 -19.34
C SER A 1158 13.15 -10.15 -19.91
N PRO A 1159 12.81 -8.92 -19.51
CA PRO A 1159 13.65 -7.78 -19.82
C PRO A 1159 15.03 -7.88 -19.13
N GLU A 1160 16.03 -7.22 -19.73
CA GLU A 1160 17.44 -7.26 -19.35
C GLU A 1160 17.68 -6.30 -18.21
N GLN A 1161 18.45 -6.80 -17.26
CA GLN A 1161 18.81 -6.14 -16.03
C GLN A 1161 17.76 -6.11 -14.89
N ASN A 1162 16.87 -7.13 -14.79
CA ASN A 1162 16.34 -7.72 -13.52
C ASN A 1162 15.87 -9.21 -13.72
N GLU A 1163 15.91 -10.08 -12.70
CA GLU A 1163 15.79 -11.56 -12.90
C GLU A 1163 14.48 -12.06 -13.50
N VAL A 1164 14.49 -13.17 -14.26
CA VAL A 1164 13.23 -13.72 -14.80
C VAL A 1164 12.25 -14.16 -13.70
N PHE A 1165 12.72 -14.49 -12.50
CA PHE A 1165 11.86 -14.79 -11.34
C PHE A 1165 11.50 -13.53 -10.55
N GLU A 1166 11.81 -12.38 -11.14
CA GLU A 1166 11.15 -11.12 -10.91
C GLU A 1166 10.09 -10.98 -12.04
N THR A 1167 10.48 -10.87 -13.30
CA THR A 1167 9.78 -10.12 -14.36
C THR A 1167 8.32 -10.43 -14.85
N LYS A 1168 7.39 -11.08 -14.11
CA LYS A 1168 6.23 -11.74 -14.78
C LYS A 1168 4.75 -11.77 -14.26
N ASP A 1169 4.40 -11.30 -13.06
CA ASP A 1169 3.04 -11.25 -12.40
C ASP A 1169 2.32 -10.03 -12.97
N LYS A 1170 3.08 -8.95 -12.94
CA LYS A 1170 2.74 -7.65 -13.49
C LYS A 1170 2.78 -7.66 -15.05
N GLY A 1171 3.59 -8.55 -15.67
CA GLY A 1171 3.37 -9.02 -17.06
C GLY A 1171 4.55 -9.11 -18.05
N LEU A 1172 5.77 -8.62 -17.78
CA LEU A 1172 6.78 -8.36 -18.84
C LEU A 1172 7.67 -9.58 -19.22
N TRP A 1173 7.16 -10.53 -20.00
CA TRP A 1173 7.91 -11.76 -20.35
C TRP A 1173 7.34 -12.50 -21.57
N VAL A 1174 8.11 -13.48 -22.08
CA VAL A 1174 7.71 -14.35 -23.20
C VAL A 1174 8.22 -15.78 -23.01
N MET A 1175 7.38 -16.81 -23.11
CA MET A 1175 7.74 -18.21 -22.77
C MET A 1175 7.24 -19.27 -23.76
N GLY A 1176 7.96 -20.40 -23.81
CA GLY A 1176 7.48 -21.68 -24.36
C GLY A 1176 7.48 -22.81 -23.31
N GLN A 1177 6.63 -23.83 -23.52
CA GLN A 1177 6.45 -25.02 -22.65
C GLN A 1177 6.34 -26.32 -23.47
N GLN A 1178 6.78 -27.47 -22.94
CA GLN A 1178 6.47 -28.80 -23.50
C GLN A 1178 6.53 -29.95 -22.47
N CYS A 1179 5.59 -30.90 -22.48
CA CYS A 1179 5.45 -31.95 -21.44
C CYS A 1179 5.59 -33.41 -21.93
N PHE A 1180 5.94 -34.33 -21.02
CA PHE A 1180 6.09 -35.79 -21.24
C PHE A 1180 5.78 -36.58 -19.95
N GLU A 1181 5.69 -37.91 -19.99
CA GLU A 1181 5.33 -38.76 -18.84
C GLU A 1181 6.32 -39.91 -18.58
N VAL A 1182 6.56 -40.25 -17.32
CA VAL A 1182 7.46 -41.35 -16.86
C VAL A 1182 6.69 -42.35 -16.00
N PHE A 1183 6.97 -43.65 -16.15
CA PHE A 1183 6.33 -44.73 -15.37
C PHE A 1183 7.24 -45.92 -15.05
#